data_AF-A0A1S3ISQ1-F1
#
_entry.id   AF-A0A1S3ISQ1-F1
#
_cell.length_a   1.000
_cell.length_b   1.000
_cell.length_c   1.000
_cell.angle_alpha   90.00
_cell.angle_beta   90.00
_cell.angle_gamma   90.00
#
_symmetry.space_group_name_H-M   'P 1'
#
loop_
_entity.id
_entity.type
_entity.pdbx_description
1 polymer ?
#
loop_
_entity_poly.entity_id
_entity_poly.type
_entity_poly.pdbx_seq_one_letter_code
_entity_poly.pdbx_strand_id
1 'polypeptide(L)'
;MAGFRVSVGDNFRKTLGVIKYEEGGLSLTAIIAIGAGVGAFFLICLLIIILVCVAYRKKSQESDRVMKRMQTQMDVLEIRVAKECKEAFAELQTDMTEVTSDLSGVVGIPFVDYRTYCMRVLFPSTDEYDHPVLRDLQYEYGRQDNLEKGMKLFTQLVNNKTFLLLFVRTLESNKYFSMRERVNVASLISVALQNKMEYHTDILKTLLAELIERSVEGRNHPKLLLRRTESVAEKMLTNWFTFLLFKFLKECAGEPLFMLFRAIKQQVDKGPVDAVTSEAKYSLSEDKLIRHGIEYRTVVSEWRTGERGRVILQDEDLTTKPEGEYKKINTLGHYKVPDGAVMALVPKQKEYMTLTSSSSMRFGHQYENSTYYSGMMHGSPSLNRTVSPTAISIEMENKGTKYYHVVKPQENEVQKDGERGSKMVSEIYLTRLLATKGTLQQFVDDLFETIFSTAHRGSALPLAIKYMFDFLDDQALLHGITDIETVHTWKSNSLPLRFWVNMIKNPNFVFDIHKSNIVDACLSVVAQTFMDSCSMSEHKLGKDSPSSKLLYAKDIPKYKKWVERYYQDIKLMPAISDQDMNAMLAEESRLHNVEFSASSAVYELYQYADKYIEQLMTSLEEDEFARKNKLASRLDQIRQYMESDSVV
;
A
#
# COMPACT_ATOMS: atom_id res chain seq x y z
N MET A 1 51.19 -38.31 -58.74
CA MET A 1 51.46 -37.76 -60.09
C MET A 1 50.56 -38.48 -61.08
N ALA A 2 49.48 -37.85 -61.54
CA ALA A 2 48.59 -38.42 -62.54
C ALA A 2 49.02 -37.91 -63.93
N GLY A 3 49.50 -38.79 -64.79
CA GLY A 3 49.86 -38.47 -66.18
C GLY A 3 48.73 -38.89 -67.12
N PHE A 4 48.24 -37.97 -67.95
CA PHE A 4 47.20 -38.28 -68.94
C PHE A 4 47.83 -39.01 -70.15
N ARG A 5 47.29 -40.19 -70.48
CA ARG A 5 47.52 -40.89 -71.75
C ARG A 5 46.25 -40.82 -72.58
N VAL A 6 46.40 -40.46 -73.85
CA VAL A 6 45.33 -40.55 -74.85
C VAL A 6 45.72 -41.64 -75.84
N SER A 7 44.79 -42.56 -76.10
CA SER A 7 44.90 -43.61 -77.12
C SER A 7 43.73 -43.52 -78.09
N VAL A 8 44.00 -43.51 -79.40
CA VAL A 8 42.98 -43.52 -80.44
C VAL A 8 43.28 -44.69 -81.39
N GLY A 9 42.49 -45.75 -81.29
CA GLY A 9 42.72 -47.02 -82.00
C GLY A 9 43.99 -47.77 -81.57
N ASP A 10 44.23 -48.94 -82.18
CA ASP A 10 45.32 -49.84 -81.77
C ASP A 10 46.73 -49.36 -82.16
N ASN A 11 46.86 -48.27 -82.92
CA ASN A 11 48.14 -47.83 -83.49
C ASN A 11 48.62 -46.44 -83.02
N PHE A 12 47.96 -45.76 -82.07
CA PHE A 12 48.47 -44.49 -81.55
C PHE A 12 48.26 -44.29 -80.05
N ARG A 13 49.37 -44.18 -79.29
CA ARG A 13 49.43 -43.81 -77.87
C ARG A 13 50.46 -42.70 -77.68
N LYS A 14 50.05 -41.55 -77.12
CA LYS A 14 50.95 -40.43 -76.79
C LYS A 14 50.67 -39.88 -75.39
N THR A 15 51.71 -39.58 -74.62
CA THR A 15 51.62 -39.09 -73.23
C THR A 15 51.79 -37.57 -73.20
N LEU A 16 50.83 -36.83 -72.63
CA LEU A 16 50.69 -35.37 -72.77
C LEU A 16 51.34 -34.53 -71.65
N GLY A 17 52.17 -35.11 -70.78
CA GLY A 17 52.88 -34.39 -69.72
C GLY A 17 52.16 -34.38 -68.36
N VAL A 18 52.80 -33.78 -67.35
CA VAL A 18 52.39 -33.80 -65.93
C VAL A 18 52.04 -32.38 -65.46
N ILE A 19 50.88 -32.22 -64.79
CA ILE A 19 50.42 -30.95 -64.20
C ILE A 19 51.03 -30.77 -62.80
N LYS A 20 51.55 -29.56 -62.52
CA LYS A 20 52.04 -29.13 -61.21
C LYS A 20 51.07 -28.08 -60.67
N TYR A 21 50.51 -28.30 -59.47
CA TYR A 21 49.63 -27.32 -58.79
C TYR A 21 50.50 -26.28 -58.07
N GLU A 22 50.15 -24.99 -58.15
CA GLU A 22 50.72 -23.94 -57.30
C GLU A 22 50.19 -24.07 -55.87
N GLU A 23 51.08 -24.24 -54.90
CA GLU A 23 50.75 -24.13 -53.47
C GLU A 23 50.67 -22.64 -53.09
N GLY A 24 49.47 -22.09 -53.03
CA GLY A 24 49.22 -20.70 -52.60
C GLY A 24 49.37 -20.53 -51.08
N GLY A 25 50.60 -20.33 -50.61
CA GLY A 25 50.88 -19.81 -49.26
C GLY A 25 50.85 -18.28 -49.22
N LEU A 26 50.30 -17.68 -48.16
CA LEU A 26 50.32 -16.22 -47.95
C LEU A 26 51.76 -15.69 -47.88
N SER A 27 52.09 -14.66 -48.66
CA SER A 27 53.40 -13.97 -48.62
C SER A 27 53.72 -13.45 -47.20
N LEU A 28 54.98 -13.54 -46.77
CA LEU A 28 55.49 -12.97 -45.51
C LEU A 28 55.10 -11.47 -45.37
N THR A 29 55.07 -10.73 -46.48
CA THR A 29 54.67 -9.32 -46.50
C THR A 29 53.19 -9.11 -46.19
N ALA A 30 52.32 -10.04 -46.61
CA ALA A 30 50.89 -10.00 -46.31
C ALA A 30 50.63 -10.31 -44.82
N ILE A 31 51.38 -11.24 -44.23
CA ILE A 31 51.29 -11.57 -42.81
C ILE A 31 51.69 -10.36 -41.93
N ILE A 32 52.77 -9.66 -42.29
CA ILE A 32 53.22 -8.45 -41.60
C ILE A 32 52.18 -7.32 -41.74
N ALA A 33 51.60 -7.13 -42.92
CA ALA A 33 50.58 -6.12 -43.17
C ALA A 33 49.28 -6.38 -42.37
N ILE A 34 48.83 -7.64 -42.31
CA ILE A 34 47.67 -8.03 -41.50
C ILE A 34 47.97 -7.85 -40.01
N GLY A 35 49.16 -8.25 -39.54
CA GLY A 35 49.59 -8.06 -38.15
C GLY A 35 49.65 -6.59 -37.74
N ALA A 36 50.17 -5.71 -38.61
CA ALA A 36 50.19 -4.26 -38.37
C ALA A 36 48.78 -3.65 -38.35
N GLY A 37 47.89 -4.08 -39.24
CA GLY A 37 46.49 -3.63 -39.27
C GLY A 37 45.71 -4.04 -38.02
N VAL A 38 45.89 -5.29 -37.56
CA VAL A 38 45.29 -5.79 -36.32
C VAL A 38 45.86 -5.04 -35.11
N GLY A 39 47.18 -4.83 -35.05
CA GLY A 39 47.82 -4.05 -33.98
C GLY A 39 47.31 -2.61 -33.89
N ALA A 40 47.17 -1.92 -35.02
CA ALA A 40 46.62 -0.56 -35.08
C ALA A 40 45.16 -0.51 -34.65
N PHE A 41 44.34 -1.50 -35.05
CA PHE A 41 42.94 -1.60 -34.64
C PHE A 41 42.82 -1.76 -33.11
N PHE A 42 43.59 -2.67 -32.50
CA PHE A 42 43.59 -2.85 -31.04
C PHE A 42 44.00 -1.58 -30.29
N LEU A 43 45.00 -0.85 -30.80
CA LEU A 43 45.48 0.40 -30.21
C LEU A 43 44.40 1.50 -30.26
N ILE A 44 43.68 1.61 -31.39
CA ILE A 44 42.55 2.54 -31.54
C ILE A 44 41.40 2.16 -30.60
N CYS A 45 41.04 0.88 -30.51
CA CYS A 45 40.01 0.40 -29.57
C CYS A 45 40.39 0.72 -28.12
N LEU A 46 41.66 0.53 -27.75
CA LEU A 46 42.15 0.82 -26.39
C LEU A 46 42.11 2.32 -26.09
N LEU A 47 42.45 3.18 -27.04
CA LEU A 47 42.31 4.63 -26.91
C LEU A 47 40.85 5.05 -26.74
N ILE A 48 39.92 4.46 -27.51
CA ILE A 48 38.47 4.72 -27.37
C ILE A 48 37.99 4.31 -25.97
N ILE A 49 38.38 3.13 -25.48
CA ILE A 49 38.02 2.67 -24.13
C ILE A 49 38.53 3.64 -23.07
N ILE A 50 39.79 4.09 -23.16
CA ILE A 50 40.36 5.08 -22.23
C ILE A 50 39.55 6.39 -22.27
N LEU A 51 39.21 6.89 -23.46
CA LEU A 51 38.47 8.14 -23.64
C LEU A 51 37.05 8.03 -23.05
N VAL A 52 36.38 6.89 -23.25
CA VAL A 52 35.09 6.57 -22.63
C VAL A 52 35.22 6.49 -21.10
N CYS A 53 36.24 5.82 -20.57
CA CYS A 53 36.49 5.75 -19.13
C CYS A 53 36.75 7.14 -18.51
N VAL A 54 37.52 7.99 -19.19
CA VAL A 54 37.78 9.37 -18.75
C VAL A 54 36.50 10.21 -18.79
N ALA A 55 35.72 10.12 -19.86
CA ALA A 55 34.43 10.80 -19.98
C ALA A 55 33.44 10.34 -18.89
N TYR A 56 33.37 9.03 -18.63
CA TYR A 56 32.56 8.46 -17.58
C TYR A 56 33.00 8.94 -16.19
N ARG A 57 34.31 8.93 -15.90
CA ARG A 57 34.86 9.45 -14.64
C ARG A 57 34.60 10.94 -14.46
N LYS A 58 34.75 11.73 -15.53
CA LYS A 58 34.47 13.18 -15.49
C LYS A 58 32.99 13.45 -15.22
N LYS A 59 32.08 12.71 -15.89
CA LYS A 59 30.64 12.79 -15.66
C LYS A 59 30.25 12.34 -14.24
N SER A 60 30.87 11.27 -13.74
CA SER A 60 30.68 10.81 -12.35
C SER A 60 31.14 11.85 -11.34
N GLN A 61 32.34 12.41 -11.51
CA GLN A 61 32.86 13.47 -10.62
C GLN A 61 32.01 14.74 -10.66
N GLU A 62 31.48 15.10 -11.83
CA GLU A 62 30.56 16.23 -11.95
C GLU A 62 29.25 15.96 -11.20
N SER A 63 28.68 14.76 -11.36
CA SER A 63 27.50 14.31 -10.61
C SER A 63 27.76 14.35 -9.09
N ASP A 64 28.89 13.84 -8.62
CA ASP A 64 29.26 13.84 -7.20
C ASP A 64 29.46 15.26 -6.66
N ARG A 65 30.03 16.17 -7.46
CA ARG A 65 30.19 17.58 -7.09
C ARG A 65 28.84 18.29 -6.99
N VAL A 66 27.94 18.06 -7.95
CA VAL A 66 26.57 18.57 -7.90
C VAL A 66 25.88 18.07 -6.64
N MET A 67 26.04 16.78 -6.34
CA MET A 67 25.46 16.17 -5.15
C MET A 67 25.93 16.82 -3.86
N LYS A 68 27.25 16.97 -3.71
CA LYS A 68 27.85 17.64 -2.55
C LYS A 68 27.32 19.06 -2.39
N ARG A 69 27.20 19.82 -3.49
CA ARG A 69 26.61 21.17 -3.43
C ARG A 69 25.15 21.15 -2.97
N MET A 70 24.32 20.26 -3.51
CA MET A 70 22.91 20.14 -3.11
C MET A 70 22.79 19.80 -1.62
N GLN A 71 23.62 18.87 -1.14
CA GLN A 71 23.66 18.49 0.28
C GLN A 71 24.09 19.67 1.16
N THR A 72 25.17 20.38 0.81
CA THR A 72 25.61 21.57 1.57
C THR A 72 24.57 22.70 1.55
N GLN A 73 23.86 22.92 0.44
CA GLN A 73 22.76 23.87 0.39
C GLN A 73 21.63 23.46 1.33
N MET A 74 21.28 22.18 1.36
CA MET A 74 20.29 21.64 2.28
C MET A 74 20.74 21.79 3.75
N ASP A 75 22.02 21.58 4.06
CA ASP A 75 22.58 21.79 5.41
C ASP A 75 22.38 23.24 5.88
N VAL A 76 22.69 24.21 5.01
CA VAL A 76 22.54 25.65 5.33
C VAL A 76 21.08 26.00 5.57
N LEU A 77 20.16 25.45 4.77
CA LEU A 77 18.73 25.68 4.94
C LEU A 77 18.20 25.02 6.21
N GLU A 78 18.64 23.80 6.50
CA GLU A 78 18.26 23.05 7.70
C GLU A 78 18.73 23.79 8.97
N ILE A 79 19.97 24.29 9.00
CA ILE A 79 20.47 25.11 10.12
C ILE A 79 19.65 26.39 10.28
N ARG A 80 19.24 27.03 9.16
CA ARG A 80 18.42 28.25 9.19
C ARG A 80 17.06 28.01 9.83
N VAL A 81 16.42 26.88 9.52
CA VAL A 81 15.11 26.54 10.10
C VAL A 81 15.22 25.79 11.43
N ALA A 82 16.38 25.27 11.81
CA ALA A 82 16.53 24.42 13.00
C ALA A 82 16.02 25.08 14.29
N LYS A 83 16.22 26.39 14.45
CA LYS A 83 15.67 27.13 15.59
C LYS A 83 14.13 27.17 15.55
N GLU A 84 13.57 27.52 14.39
CA GLU A 84 12.12 27.53 14.15
C GLU A 84 11.51 26.14 14.34
N CYS A 85 12.16 25.07 13.86
CA CYS A 85 11.75 23.69 14.07
C CYS A 85 11.68 23.33 15.55
N LYS A 86 12.69 23.73 16.35
CA LYS A 86 12.71 23.45 17.79
C LYS A 86 11.60 24.17 18.53
N GLU A 87 11.36 25.43 18.18
CA GLU A 87 10.27 26.23 18.76
C GLU A 87 8.90 25.66 18.36
N ALA A 88 8.69 25.37 17.07
CA ALA A 88 7.47 24.75 16.55
C ALA A 88 7.24 23.35 17.12
N PHE A 89 8.30 22.57 17.34
CA PHE A 89 8.22 21.26 17.99
C PHE A 89 7.83 21.38 19.45
N ALA A 90 8.40 22.31 20.20
CA ALA A 90 8.03 22.54 21.60
C ALA A 90 6.56 22.99 21.72
N GLU A 91 6.10 23.85 20.81
CA GLU A 91 4.70 24.25 20.71
C GLU A 91 3.81 23.05 20.38
N LEU A 92 4.16 22.25 19.34
CA LEU A 92 3.41 21.05 18.98
C LEU A 92 3.39 20.01 20.11
N GLN A 93 4.48 19.83 20.84
CA GLN A 93 4.50 18.96 22.01
C GLN A 93 3.58 19.48 23.11
N THR A 94 3.53 20.79 23.34
CA THR A 94 2.60 21.39 24.30
C THR A 94 1.16 21.12 23.86
N ASP A 95 0.83 21.35 22.59
CA ASP A 95 -0.52 21.07 22.09
C ASP A 95 -0.85 19.56 22.12
N MET A 96 0.12 18.69 21.82
CA MET A 96 -0.05 17.24 21.88
C MET A 96 -0.17 16.72 23.30
N THR A 97 0.50 17.33 24.29
CA THR A 97 0.33 16.99 25.71
C THR A 97 -1.04 17.39 26.24
N GLU A 98 -1.59 18.52 25.79
CA GLU A 98 -2.99 18.88 26.07
C GLU A 98 -3.94 17.82 25.51
N VAL A 99 -3.80 17.48 24.22
CA VAL A 99 -4.61 16.44 23.56
C VAL A 99 -4.44 15.05 24.21
N THR A 100 -3.22 14.67 24.62
CA THR A 100 -2.98 13.39 25.29
C THR A 100 -3.46 13.37 26.73
N SER A 101 -3.50 14.52 27.42
CA SER A 101 -4.14 14.62 28.73
C SER A 101 -5.64 14.31 28.63
N ASP A 102 -6.32 14.81 27.60
CA ASP A 102 -7.73 14.49 27.31
C ASP A 102 -7.92 13.00 26.97
N LEU A 103 -6.99 12.40 26.22
CA LEU A 103 -6.99 10.96 25.90
C LEU A 103 -6.78 10.08 27.14
N SER A 104 -5.95 10.53 28.10
CA SER A 104 -5.64 9.80 29.33
C SER A 104 -6.77 9.85 30.39
N GLY A 105 -7.70 10.80 30.26
CA GLY A 105 -8.77 11.02 31.23
C GLY A 105 -10.03 10.15 31.04
N VAL A 106 -10.55 10.02 29.80
CA VAL A 106 -11.88 9.39 29.55
C VAL A 106 -11.98 8.57 28.25
N VAL A 107 -11.29 8.93 27.16
CA VAL A 107 -11.60 8.41 25.80
C VAL A 107 -10.61 7.36 25.29
N GLY A 108 -9.34 7.39 25.72
CA GLY A 108 -8.30 6.50 25.21
C GLY A 108 -8.04 6.66 23.70
N ILE A 109 -7.03 5.97 23.18
CA ILE A 109 -6.80 5.94 21.72
C ILE A 109 -7.98 5.21 21.06
N PRO A 110 -8.61 5.77 20.01
CA PRO A 110 -9.82 5.23 19.40
C PRO A 110 -9.50 4.05 18.47
N PHE A 111 -8.95 2.97 19.02
CA PHE A 111 -8.73 1.73 18.28
C PHE A 111 -10.06 1.16 17.78
N VAL A 112 -10.11 0.76 16.51
CA VAL A 112 -11.23 -0.06 16.04
C VAL A 112 -11.14 -1.48 16.59
N ASP A 113 -12.28 -2.18 16.60
CA ASP A 113 -12.30 -3.59 16.98
C ASP A 113 -11.56 -4.47 15.95
N TYR A 114 -11.24 -5.70 16.38
CA TYR A 114 -10.47 -6.65 15.57
C TYR A 114 -11.17 -6.97 14.24
N ARG A 115 -12.49 -7.18 14.27
CA ARG A 115 -13.30 -7.48 13.08
C ARG A 115 -13.20 -6.36 12.06
N THR A 116 -13.40 -5.13 12.48
CA THR A 116 -13.34 -3.92 11.66
C THR A 116 -11.95 -3.73 11.06
N TYR A 117 -10.91 -3.83 11.88
CA TYR A 117 -9.53 -3.74 11.44
C TYR A 117 -9.22 -4.79 10.35
N CYS A 118 -9.60 -6.04 10.58
CA CYS A 118 -9.41 -7.11 9.61
C CYS A 118 -10.20 -6.85 8.32
N MET A 119 -11.46 -6.40 8.39
CA MET A 119 -12.26 -6.05 7.21
C MET A 119 -11.61 -4.95 6.37
N ARG A 120 -11.11 -3.89 7.02
CA ARG A 120 -10.42 -2.79 6.36
C ARG A 120 -9.14 -3.22 5.64
N VAL A 121 -8.44 -4.25 6.14
CA VAL A 121 -7.18 -4.74 5.54
C VAL A 121 -7.40 -5.85 4.49
N LEU A 122 -8.33 -6.77 4.76
CA LEU A 122 -8.60 -7.91 3.88
C LEU A 122 -9.47 -7.51 2.68
N PHE A 123 -10.40 -6.57 2.87
CA PHE A 123 -11.39 -6.13 1.87
C PHE A 123 -11.52 -4.59 1.80
N PRO A 124 -10.44 -3.83 1.50
CA PRO A 124 -10.41 -2.36 1.56
C PRO A 124 -11.32 -1.63 0.55
N SER A 125 -12.00 -2.35 -0.36
CA SER A 125 -12.80 -1.78 -1.46
C SER A 125 -14.27 -2.18 -1.40
N THR A 126 -14.69 -2.87 -0.34
CA THR A 126 -16.08 -3.29 -0.13
C THR A 126 -16.65 -2.53 1.05
N ASP A 127 -17.96 -2.28 1.04
CA ASP A 127 -18.64 -1.67 2.19
C ASP A 127 -18.39 -2.49 3.46
N GLU A 128 -17.70 -1.86 4.42
CA GLU A 128 -17.18 -2.47 5.65
C GLU A 128 -18.25 -3.20 6.47
N TYR A 129 -19.52 -2.82 6.32
CA TYR A 129 -20.66 -3.33 7.09
C TYR A 129 -21.58 -4.29 6.31
N ASP A 130 -21.33 -4.50 5.01
CA ASP A 130 -22.22 -5.28 4.14
C ASP A 130 -21.50 -6.44 3.42
N HIS A 131 -20.27 -6.77 3.84
CA HIS A 131 -19.56 -7.89 3.26
C HIS A 131 -20.22 -9.24 3.64
N PRO A 132 -20.40 -10.20 2.70
CA PRO A 132 -21.04 -11.49 2.98
C PRO A 132 -20.43 -12.28 4.15
N VAL A 133 -19.12 -12.17 4.35
CA VAL A 133 -18.37 -12.83 5.45
C VAL A 133 -18.73 -12.34 6.86
N LEU A 134 -19.49 -11.25 6.97
CA LEU A 134 -19.95 -10.70 8.25
C LEU A 134 -21.32 -11.22 8.68
N ARG A 135 -22.01 -11.95 7.80
CA ARG A 135 -23.36 -12.47 8.04
C ARG A 135 -23.35 -13.98 7.87
N ASP A 136 -24.18 -14.65 8.65
CA ASP A 136 -24.44 -16.07 8.43
C ASP A 136 -25.07 -16.28 7.05
N LEU A 137 -24.79 -17.42 6.42
CA LEU A 137 -25.41 -17.78 5.15
C LEU A 137 -26.93 -17.82 5.32
N GLN A 138 -27.61 -16.92 4.63
CA GLN A 138 -29.06 -16.96 4.50
C GLN A 138 -29.41 -17.76 3.25
N TYR A 139 -30.15 -18.85 3.44
CA TYR A 139 -30.62 -19.73 2.37
C TYR A 139 -31.97 -19.22 1.87
N GLU A 140 -32.20 -19.20 0.54
CA GLU A 140 -33.54 -18.98 -0.01
C GLU A 140 -34.50 -20.10 0.45
N TYR A 141 -35.72 -19.72 0.85
CA TYR A 141 -36.77 -20.67 1.26
C TYR A 141 -37.02 -21.70 0.14
N GLY A 142 -36.77 -22.99 0.43
CA GLY A 142 -36.96 -24.12 -0.49
C GLY A 142 -35.68 -24.83 -0.94
N ARG A 143 -34.52 -24.16 -0.94
CA ARG A 143 -33.20 -24.72 -1.36
C ARG A 143 -32.27 -25.12 -0.22
N GLN A 144 -32.74 -24.99 1.02
CA GLN A 144 -31.90 -24.97 2.22
C GLN A 144 -31.17 -26.30 2.48
N ASP A 145 -31.85 -27.45 2.39
CA ASP A 145 -31.26 -28.74 2.75
C ASP A 145 -30.15 -29.22 1.81
N ASN A 146 -30.32 -29.04 0.49
CA ASN A 146 -29.32 -29.46 -0.49
C ASN A 146 -28.13 -28.51 -0.49
N LEU A 147 -28.37 -27.20 -0.39
CA LEU A 147 -27.31 -26.20 -0.29
C LEU A 147 -26.49 -26.39 1.00
N GLU A 148 -27.14 -26.64 2.14
CA GLU A 148 -26.45 -26.92 3.39
C GLU A 148 -25.58 -28.19 3.31
N LYS A 149 -26.11 -29.28 2.72
CA LYS A 149 -25.33 -30.51 2.48
C LYS A 149 -24.14 -30.27 1.56
N GLY A 150 -24.36 -29.60 0.44
CA GLY A 150 -23.30 -29.25 -0.53
C GLY A 150 -22.20 -28.41 0.15
N MET A 151 -22.60 -27.37 0.89
CA MET A 151 -21.66 -26.50 1.60
C MET A 151 -20.89 -27.20 2.71
N LYS A 152 -21.52 -28.13 3.44
CA LYS A 152 -20.84 -28.95 4.45
C LYS A 152 -19.77 -29.84 3.81
N LEU A 153 -20.08 -30.47 2.68
CA LEU A 153 -19.13 -31.30 1.92
C LEU A 153 -18.01 -30.44 1.31
N PHE A 154 -18.32 -29.26 0.77
CA PHE A 154 -17.30 -28.35 0.24
C PHE A 154 -16.38 -27.83 1.33
N THR A 155 -16.91 -27.54 2.52
CA THR A 155 -16.10 -27.21 3.71
C THR A 155 -15.13 -28.33 4.05
N GLN A 156 -15.52 -29.61 3.91
CA GLN A 156 -14.60 -30.74 4.10
C GLN A 156 -13.51 -30.78 3.02
N LEU A 157 -13.81 -30.42 1.77
CA LEU A 157 -12.79 -30.28 0.72
C LEU A 157 -11.82 -29.13 1.01
N VAL A 158 -12.29 -27.96 1.44
CA VAL A 158 -11.43 -26.83 1.82
C VAL A 158 -10.50 -27.21 2.99
N ASN A 159 -10.97 -28.06 3.90
CA ASN A 159 -10.16 -28.63 5.00
C ASN A 159 -9.27 -29.82 4.58
N ASN A 160 -9.20 -30.15 3.30
CA ASN A 160 -8.27 -31.13 2.77
C ASN A 160 -7.07 -30.43 2.11
N LYS A 161 -5.87 -30.68 2.64
CA LYS A 161 -4.63 -30.01 2.19
C LYS A 161 -4.41 -30.16 0.69
N THR A 162 -4.52 -31.37 0.16
CA THR A 162 -4.32 -31.65 -1.27
C THR A 162 -5.33 -30.88 -2.12
N PHE A 163 -6.61 -30.90 -1.76
CA PHE A 163 -7.64 -30.15 -2.47
C PHE A 163 -7.33 -28.65 -2.51
N LEU A 164 -7.07 -28.04 -1.34
CA LEU A 164 -6.92 -26.59 -1.25
C LEU A 164 -5.67 -26.10 -2.00
N LEU A 165 -4.56 -26.84 -1.96
CA LEU A 165 -3.37 -26.54 -2.74
C LEU A 165 -3.64 -26.63 -4.25
N LEU A 166 -4.29 -27.70 -4.70
CA LEU A 166 -4.66 -27.85 -6.12
C LEU A 166 -5.63 -26.76 -6.56
N PHE A 167 -6.63 -26.43 -5.74
CA PHE A 167 -7.57 -25.35 -5.98
C PHE A 167 -6.86 -24.01 -6.24
N VAL A 168 -5.95 -23.61 -5.35
CA VAL A 168 -5.17 -22.37 -5.55
C VAL A 168 -4.32 -22.43 -6.82
N ARG A 169 -3.61 -23.54 -7.06
CA ARG A 169 -2.75 -23.71 -8.24
C ARG A 169 -3.54 -23.63 -9.55
N THR A 170 -4.68 -24.31 -9.63
CA THR A 170 -5.57 -24.27 -10.78
C THR A 170 -6.02 -22.85 -11.08
N LEU A 171 -6.49 -22.11 -10.07
CA LEU A 171 -6.91 -20.71 -10.25
C LEU A 171 -5.75 -19.83 -10.74
N GLU A 172 -4.57 -19.93 -10.12
CA GLU A 172 -3.42 -19.10 -10.49
C GLU A 172 -2.89 -19.38 -11.89
N SER A 173 -2.95 -20.63 -12.34
CA SER A 173 -2.54 -21.05 -13.68
C SER A 173 -3.44 -20.46 -14.79
N ASN A 174 -4.64 -20.01 -14.45
CA ASN A 174 -5.56 -19.46 -15.42
C ASN A 174 -5.21 -18.01 -15.75
N LYS A 175 -4.91 -17.73 -17.03
CA LYS A 175 -4.56 -16.39 -17.52
C LYS A 175 -5.67 -15.35 -17.34
N TYR A 176 -6.94 -15.77 -17.23
CA TYR A 176 -8.08 -14.87 -17.03
C TYR A 176 -8.37 -14.61 -15.55
N PHE A 177 -7.72 -15.32 -14.63
CA PHE A 177 -7.81 -15.01 -13.21
C PHE A 177 -7.09 -13.69 -12.96
N SER A 178 -7.83 -12.67 -12.55
CA SER A 178 -7.31 -11.30 -12.40
C SER A 178 -6.55 -11.11 -11.08
N MET A 179 -5.77 -10.03 -10.97
CA MET A 179 -5.10 -9.68 -9.69
C MET A 179 -6.11 -9.36 -8.59
N ARG A 180 -7.24 -8.75 -8.92
CA ARG A 180 -8.32 -8.49 -7.96
C ARG A 180 -8.91 -9.80 -7.42
N GLU A 181 -9.16 -10.78 -8.30
CA GLU A 181 -9.67 -12.09 -7.88
C GLU A 181 -8.64 -12.87 -7.06
N ARG A 182 -7.34 -12.83 -7.40
CA ARG A 182 -6.26 -13.43 -6.57
C ARG A 182 -6.30 -12.91 -5.15
N VAL A 183 -6.34 -11.58 -5.00
CA VAL A 183 -6.37 -10.91 -3.70
C VAL A 183 -7.65 -11.28 -2.94
N ASN A 184 -8.79 -11.32 -3.63
CA ASN A 184 -10.07 -11.69 -3.02
C ASN A 184 -10.07 -13.13 -2.51
N VAL A 185 -9.67 -14.10 -3.34
CA VAL A 185 -9.58 -15.52 -2.97
C VAL A 185 -8.64 -15.73 -1.79
N ALA A 186 -7.48 -15.06 -1.78
CA ALA A 186 -6.56 -15.12 -0.64
C ALA A 186 -7.20 -14.63 0.67
N SER A 187 -7.97 -13.53 0.62
CA SER A 187 -8.72 -13.02 1.78
C SER A 187 -9.84 -13.96 2.19
N LEU A 188 -10.61 -14.52 1.26
CA LEU A 188 -11.66 -15.50 1.55
C LEU A 188 -11.10 -16.78 2.18
N ILE A 189 -10.00 -17.33 1.65
CA ILE A 189 -9.29 -18.49 2.27
C ILE A 189 -8.84 -18.14 3.68
N SER A 190 -8.30 -16.93 3.88
CA SER A 190 -7.82 -16.50 5.20
C SER A 190 -8.94 -16.41 6.23
N VAL A 191 -10.11 -15.88 5.84
CA VAL A 191 -11.30 -15.84 6.71
C VAL A 191 -11.87 -17.24 6.95
N ALA A 192 -11.99 -18.06 5.90
CA ALA A 192 -12.52 -19.42 5.99
C ALA A 192 -11.72 -20.32 6.95
N LEU A 193 -10.42 -20.06 7.10
CA LEU A 193 -9.51 -20.83 7.93
C LEU A 193 -9.07 -20.12 9.22
N GLN A 194 -9.64 -18.97 9.56
CA GLN A 194 -9.24 -18.18 10.73
C GLN A 194 -9.48 -18.91 12.06
N ASN A 195 -10.50 -19.76 12.12
CA ASN A 195 -10.74 -20.64 13.27
C ASN A 195 -9.82 -21.88 13.30
N LYS A 196 -8.89 -22.00 12.34
CA LYS A 196 -7.92 -23.10 12.18
C LYS A 196 -6.57 -22.56 11.70
N MET A 197 -6.02 -21.60 12.44
CA MET A 197 -4.80 -20.89 12.06
C MET A 197 -3.58 -21.80 11.89
N GLU A 198 -3.55 -22.94 12.58
CA GLU A 198 -2.54 -23.99 12.39
C GLU A 198 -2.57 -24.52 10.95
N TYR A 199 -3.76 -24.90 10.46
CA TYR A 199 -3.97 -25.39 9.09
C TYR A 199 -3.77 -24.27 8.06
N HIS A 200 -4.23 -23.04 8.34
CA HIS A 200 -3.95 -21.88 7.49
C HIS A 200 -2.45 -21.65 7.32
N THR A 201 -1.69 -21.73 8.41
CA THR A 201 -0.23 -21.54 8.42
C THR A 201 0.49 -22.64 7.63
N ASP A 202 0.07 -23.89 7.75
CA ASP A 202 0.63 -25.01 6.97
C ASP A 202 0.39 -24.83 5.45
N ILE A 203 -0.82 -24.45 5.06
CA ILE A 203 -1.15 -24.15 3.65
C ILE A 203 -0.32 -22.97 3.15
N LEU A 204 -0.23 -21.89 3.93
CA LEU A 204 0.55 -20.71 3.60
C LEU A 204 2.04 -21.06 3.40
N LYS A 205 2.66 -21.78 4.34
CA LYS A 205 4.07 -22.20 4.23
C LYS A 205 4.31 -23.06 3.00
N THR A 206 3.39 -23.99 2.70
CA THR A 206 3.49 -24.86 1.53
C THR A 206 3.44 -24.04 0.23
N LEU A 207 2.46 -23.13 0.10
CA LEU A 207 2.33 -22.26 -1.07
C LEU A 207 3.50 -21.27 -1.21
N LEU A 208 4.02 -20.75 -0.10
CA LEU A 208 5.20 -19.87 -0.11
C LEU A 208 6.47 -20.61 -0.51
N ALA A 209 6.69 -21.83 -0.01
CA ALA A 209 7.83 -22.65 -0.41
C ALA A 209 7.81 -22.92 -1.93
N GLU A 210 6.65 -23.28 -2.48
CA GLU A 210 6.47 -23.46 -3.94
C GLU A 210 6.69 -22.16 -4.72
N LEU A 211 6.29 -21.01 -4.16
CA LEU A 211 6.54 -19.72 -4.77
C LEU A 211 8.04 -19.37 -4.78
N ILE A 212 8.74 -19.67 -3.68
CA ILE A 212 10.19 -19.48 -3.55
C ILE A 212 10.93 -20.37 -4.55
N GLU A 213 10.63 -21.67 -4.57
CA GLU A 213 11.22 -22.63 -5.50
C GLU A 213 11.05 -22.17 -6.95
N ARG A 214 9.82 -21.84 -7.37
CA ARG A 214 9.55 -21.31 -8.72
C ARG A 214 10.30 -20.01 -9.02
N SER A 215 10.50 -19.15 -8.02
CA SER A 215 11.24 -17.90 -8.20
C SER A 215 12.75 -18.12 -8.28
N VAL A 216 13.29 -19.16 -7.63
CA VAL A 216 14.73 -19.45 -7.62
C VAL A 216 15.12 -20.25 -8.86
N GLU A 217 14.31 -21.23 -9.25
CA GLU A 217 14.53 -22.05 -10.45
C GLU A 217 14.15 -21.34 -11.75
N GLY A 218 13.22 -20.38 -11.67
CA GLY A 218 12.76 -19.60 -12.80
C GLY A 218 13.82 -18.64 -13.36
N ARG A 219 13.49 -17.98 -14.47
CA ARG A 219 14.33 -16.88 -15.03
C ARG A 219 14.24 -15.58 -14.21
N ASN A 220 13.47 -15.56 -13.14
CA ASN A 220 13.26 -14.38 -12.32
C ASN A 220 14.38 -14.27 -11.29
N HIS A 221 14.90 -13.07 -11.09
CA HIS A 221 15.96 -12.86 -10.11
C HIS A 221 15.41 -13.07 -8.68
N PRO A 222 16.01 -13.90 -7.81
CA PRO A 222 15.49 -14.21 -6.47
C PRO A 222 15.16 -12.99 -5.59
N LYS A 223 15.93 -11.90 -5.72
CA LYS A 223 15.63 -10.59 -5.08
C LYS A 223 14.28 -9.95 -5.46
N LEU A 224 13.62 -10.43 -6.53
CA LEU A 224 12.30 -9.93 -6.94
C LEU A 224 11.14 -10.65 -6.27
N LEU A 225 11.40 -11.75 -5.56
CA LEU A 225 10.38 -12.48 -4.80
C LEU A 225 9.70 -11.57 -3.76
N LEU A 226 8.38 -11.74 -3.60
CA LEU A 226 7.54 -10.96 -2.69
C LEU A 226 7.45 -9.45 -3.02
N ARG A 227 8.08 -8.97 -4.10
CA ARG A 227 8.16 -7.54 -4.42
C ARG A 227 6.85 -6.95 -4.92
N ARG A 228 5.99 -7.74 -5.55
CA ARG A 228 4.63 -7.34 -5.99
C ARG A 228 3.67 -8.44 -5.57
N THR A 229 2.46 -8.10 -5.11
CA THR A 229 1.44 -9.09 -4.77
C THR A 229 0.87 -9.70 -6.05
N GLU A 230 1.52 -10.75 -6.54
CA GLU A 230 1.18 -11.40 -7.82
C GLU A 230 0.61 -12.82 -7.62
N SER A 231 0.69 -13.34 -6.40
CA SER A 231 0.16 -14.63 -5.98
C SER A 231 -0.84 -14.56 -4.82
N VAL A 232 -1.67 -15.58 -4.70
CA VAL A 232 -2.56 -15.86 -3.57
C VAL A 232 -1.74 -16.01 -2.29
N ALA A 233 -0.60 -16.70 -2.35
CA ALA A 233 0.29 -16.92 -1.20
C ALA A 233 0.79 -15.61 -0.58
N GLU A 234 1.21 -14.63 -1.40
CA GLU A 234 1.67 -13.32 -0.95
C GLU A 234 0.59 -12.51 -0.22
N LYS A 235 -0.65 -12.55 -0.74
CA LYS A 235 -1.77 -11.89 -0.06
C LYS A 235 -2.16 -12.65 1.21
N MET A 236 -2.17 -13.98 1.20
CA MET A 236 -2.40 -14.79 2.41
C MET A 236 -1.35 -14.50 3.49
N LEU A 237 -0.07 -14.29 3.13
CA LEU A 237 0.98 -13.89 4.06
C LEU A 237 0.68 -12.54 4.72
N THR A 238 0.22 -11.57 3.93
CA THR A 238 -0.18 -10.26 4.46
C THR A 238 -1.37 -10.39 5.41
N ASN A 239 -2.36 -11.22 5.08
CA ASN A 239 -3.53 -11.48 5.92
C ASN A 239 -3.15 -12.23 7.22
N TRP A 240 -2.20 -13.17 7.14
CA TRP A 240 -1.66 -13.90 8.29
C TRP A 240 -0.99 -12.96 9.29
N PHE A 241 -0.13 -12.05 8.82
CA PHE A 241 0.43 -10.99 9.67
C PHE A 241 -0.65 -10.04 10.20
N THR A 242 -1.69 -9.76 9.41
CA THR A 242 -2.80 -8.90 9.85
C THR A 242 -3.46 -9.48 11.10
N PHE A 243 -3.78 -10.78 11.10
CA PHE A 243 -4.35 -11.46 12.25
C PHE A 243 -3.40 -11.46 13.46
N LEU A 244 -2.16 -11.90 13.27
CA LEU A 244 -1.25 -12.19 14.37
C LEU A 244 -0.52 -10.96 14.95
N LEU A 245 -0.52 -9.83 14.23
CA LEU A 245 0.12 -8.60 14.70
C LEU A 245 -0.88 -7.60 15.31
N PHE A 246 -2.18 -7.90 15.35
CA PHE A 246 -3.17 -6.99 15.92
C PHE A 246 -2.88 -6.63 17.39
N LYS A 247 -2.51 -7.63 18.20
CA LYS A 247 -2.15 -7.40 19.61
C LYS A 247 -0.92 -6.47 19.74
N PHE A 248 0.13 -6.73 18.96
CA PHE A 248 1.33 -5.89 18.94
C PHE A 248 1.02 -4.46 18.46
N LEU A 249 0.14 -4.33 17.47
CA LEU A 249 -0.34 -3.05 17.00
C LEU A 249 -1.11 -2.31 18.09
N LYS A 250 -1.96 -2.99 18.87
CA LYS A 250 -2.73 -2.37 19.96
C LYS A 250 -1.87 -1.99 21.16
N GLU A 251 -0.90 -2.83 21.52
CA GLU A 251 -0.13 -2.69 22.77
C GLU A 251 1.19 -1.92 22.61
N CYS A 252 1.78 -1.90 21.41
CA CYS A 252 3.11 -1.32 21.19
C CYS A 252 3.10 -0.25 20.08
N ALA A 253 2.76 -0.63 18.84
CA ALA A 253 2.98 0.24 17.68
C ALA A 253 1.84 1.25 17.42
N GLY A 254 0.67 1.04 18.01
CA GLY A 254 -0.53 1.83 17.76
C GLY A 254 -0.46 3.22 18.39
N GLU A 255 0.08 3.34 19.60
CA GLU A 255 0.31 4.64 20.24
C GLU A 255 1.21 5.55 19.39
N PRO A 256 2.45 5.18 19.03
CA PRO A 256 3.29 6.05 18.21
C PRO A 256 2.71 6.30 16.81
N LEU A 257 1.98 5.34 16.22
CA LEU A 257 1.30 5.54 14.94
C LEU A 257 0.19 6.59 15.03
N PHE A 258 -0.63 6.53 16.10
CA PHE A 258 -1.68 7.50 16.35
C PHE A 258 -1.10 8.88 16.65
N MET A 259 -0.03 8.95 17.45
CA MET A 259 0.66 10.19 17.76
C MET A 259 1.25 10.84 16.51
N LEU A 260 1.86 10.06 15.61
CA LEU A 260 2.32 10.57 14.32
C LEU A 260 1.16 11.13 13.48
N PHE A 261 0.05 10.40 13.38
CA PHE A 261 -1.14 10.87 12.65
C PHE A 261 -1.66 12.20 13.23
N ARG A 262 -1.80 12.29 14.56
CA ARG A 262 -2.26 13.49 15.26
C ARG A 262 -1.31 14.66 15.06
N ALA A 263 0.00 14.43 15.18
CA ALA A 263 1.03 15.44 14.96
C ALA A 263 1.00 15.98 13.53
N ILE A 264 0.92 15.10 12.52
CA ILE A 264 0.77 15.51 11.11
C ILE A 264 -0.49 16.35 10.93
N LYS A 265 -1.63 15.85 11.42
CA LYS A 265 -2.91 16.55 11.27
C LYS A 265 -2.86 17.95 11.89
N GLN A 266 -2.37 18.06 13.12
CA GLN A 266 -2.27 19.34 13.81
C GLN A 266 -1.29 20.31 13.14
N GLN A 267 -0.15 19.80 12.68
CA GLN A 267 0.84 20.63 11.99
C GLN A 267 0.31 21.16 10.66
N VAL A 268 -0.43 20.34 9.91
CA VAL A 268 -1.09 20.76 8.67
C VAL A 268 -2.17 21.82 8.96
N ASP A 269 -3.02 21.56 9.96
CA ASP A 269 -4.16 22.41 10.30
C ASP A 269 -3.75 23.76 10.95
N LYS A 270 -2.48 23.92 11.37
CA LYS A 270 -1.90 25.19 11.86
C LYS A 270 -1.84 26.29 10.79
N GLY A 271 -1.95 25.93 9.50
CA GLY A 271 -1.87 26.86 8.39
C GLY A 271 -3.07 26.74 7.44
N PRO A 272 -3.14 27.62 6.43
CA PRO A 272 -4.17 27.51 5.40
C PRO A 272 -4.10 26.17 4.66
N VAL A 273 -5.26 25.54 4.49
CA VAL A 273 -5.49 24.35 3.67
C VAL A 273 -6.54 24.69 2.62
N ASP A 274 -6.23 24.44 1.35
CA ASP A 274 -7.16 24.63 0.25
C ASP A 274 -8.20 23.50 0.23
N ALA A 275 -9.50 23.85 0.25
CA ALA A 275 -10.58 22.88 0.37
C ALA A 275 -10.83 22.12 -0.95
N VAL A 276 -10.39 22.67 -2.09
CA VAL A 276 -10.58 22.07 -3.41
C VAL A 276 -9.35 21.23 -3.79
N THR A 277 -8.16 21.81 -3.73
CA THR A 277 -6.92 21.13 -4.16
C THR A 277 -6.32 20.23 -3.07
N SER A 278 -6.74 20.43 -1.82
CA SER A 278 -6.13 19.82 -0.63
C SER A 278 -4.65 20.16 -0.48
N GLU A 279 -4.19 21.28 -1.05
CA GLU A 279 -2.85 21.81 -0.79
C GLU A 279 -2.82 22.52 0.55
N ALA A 280 -1.70 22.47 1.27
CA ALA A 280 -1.53 23.14 2.56
C ALA A 280 -0.25 23.96 2.64
N LYS A 281 -0.24 24.96 3.51
CA LYS A 281 0.97 25.76 3.83
C LYS A 281 2.05 24.92 4.49
N TYR A 282 1.65 24.06 5.42
CA TYR A 282 2.53 23.11 6.13
C TYR A 282 2.23 21.72 5.57
N SER A 283 3.19 21.15 4.84
CA SER A 283 3.07 19.85 4.18
C SER A 283 4.43 19.16 4.19
N LEU A 284 4.44 17.82 4.22
CA LEU A 284 5.64 17.03 3.92
C LEU A 284 5.74 16.70 2.42
N SER A 285 4.64 16.80 1.69
CA SER A 285 4.58 16.54 0.25
C SER A 285 4.71 17.84 -0.54
N GLU A 286 5.68 17.87 -1.45
CA GLU A 286 5.92 19.01 -2.35
C GLU A 286 4.75 19.25 -3.31
N ASP A 287 4.09 18.17 -3.74
CA ASP A 287 2.94 18.21 -4.65
C ASP A 287 1.69 18.79 -3.99
N LYS A 288 1.65 18.79 -2.65
CA LYS A 288 0.54 19.33 -1.85
C LYS A 288 0.93 20.58 -1.08
N LEU A 289 2.01 21.27 -1.49
CA LEU A 289 2.46 22.48 -0.84
C LEU A 289 1.89 23.72 -1.54
N ILE A 290 1.27 24.62 -0.78
CA ILE A 290 0.80 25.90 -1.34
C ILE A 290 1.99 26.81 -1.66
N ARG A 291 2.06 27.21 -2.94
CA ARG A 291 3.11 28.09 -3.49
C ARG A 291 2.71 29.57 -3.56
N HIS A 292 1.53 29.92 -3.05
CA HIS A 292 1.06 31.30 -3.06
C HIS A 292 1.29 31.97 -1.69
N GLY A 293 1.54 33.27 -1.70
CA GLY A 293 1.52 34.09 -0.48
C GLY A 293 0.08 34.26 -0.02
N ILE A 294 -0.27 33.68 1.13
CA ILE A 294 -1.62 33.77 1.70
C ILE A 294 -1.52 34.54 3.01
N GLU A 295 -2.23 35.65 3.09
CA GLU A 295 -2.47 36.36 4.34
C GLU A 295 -3.57 35.64 5.12
N TYR A 296 -3.30 35.31 6.37
CA TYR A 296 -4.26 34.68 7.27
C TYR A 296 -3.98 35.10 8.71
N ARG A 297 -4.98 34.92 9.57
CA ARG A 297 -4.87 35.14 11.01
C ARG A 297 -5.54 33.99 11.75
N THR A 298 -5.00 33.62 12.90
CA THR A 298 -5.67 32.70 13.83
C THR A 298 -6.85 33.42 14.48
N VAL A 299 -7.98 32.74 14.60
CA VAL A 299 -9.20 33.25 15.24
C VAL A 299 -9.60 32.24 16.31
N VAL A 300 -9.71 32.69 17.55
CA VAL A 300 -10.24 31.89 18.66
C VAL A 300 -11.73 32.20 18.77
N SER A 301 -12.59 31.17 18.76
CA SER A 301 -14.04 31.33 18.84
C SER A 301 -14.59 30.66 20.09
N GLU A 302 -15.56 31.29 20.75
CA GLU A 302 -16.22 30.73 21.93
C GLU A 302 -17.42 29.87 21.50
N TRP A 303 -17.48 28.63 21.95
CA TRP A 303 -18.62 27.77 21.65
C TRP A 303 -19.75 28.01 22.65
N ARG A 304 -20.94 28.41 22.18
CA ARG A 304 -22.13 28.57 23.04
C ARG A 304 -23.38 27.92 22.44
N THR A 305 -24.09 27.17 23.27
CA THR A 305 -25.46 26.71 22.99
C THR A 305 -26.47 27.84 23.25
N GLY A 306 -27.49 27.97 22.40
CA GLY A 306 -28.46 29.07 22.40
C GLY A 306 -29.36 28.99 21.16
N GLU A 307 -30.41 29.80 21.05
CA GLU A 307 -31.39 29.63 19.95
C GLU A 307 -31.80 30.92 19.22
N ARG A 308 -31.28 32.10 19.60
CA ARG A 308 -31.76 33.38 19.04
C ARG A 308 -30.62 34.30 18.60
N GLY A 309 -30.83 35.02 17.50
CA GLY A 309 -29.93 36.06 16.98
C GLY A 309 -28.68 35.55 16.25
N ARG A 310 -28.82 34.60 15.32
CA ARG A 310 -27.69 33.90 14.69
C ARG A 310 -27.64 34.13 13.18
N VAL A 311 -26.43 34.26 12.64
CA VAL A 311 -26.15 34.18 11.21
C VAL A 311 -25.65 32.76 10.92
N ILE A 312 -26.29 32.07 9.99
CA ILE A 312 -25.86 30.74 9.55
C ILE A 312 -24.78 30.94 8.49
N LEU A 313 -23.58 30.43 8.74
CA LEU A 313 -22.49 30.46 7.77
C LEU A 313 -22.57 29.20 6.90
N GLN A 314 -22.46 29.37 5.59
CA GLN A 314 -22.48 28.27 4.63
C GLN A 314 -21.32 28.43 3.64
N ASP A 315 -20.87 27.32 3.05
CA ASP A 315 -19.80 27.29 2.04
C ASP A 315 -20.19 28.08 0.78
N GLU A 316 -21.48 28.08 0.43
CA GLU A 316 -22.09 28.89 -0.62
C GLU A 316 -23.40 29.50 -0.10
N ASP A 317 -23.61 30.79 -0.32
CA ASP A 317 -24.85 31.51 -0.01
C ASP A 317 -25.08 32.67 -1.01
N LEU A 318 -26.12 33.48 -0.79
CA LEU A 318 -26.44 34.65 -1.63
C LEU A 318 -25.33 35.72 -1.64
N THR A 319 -24.39 35.67 -0.71
CA THR A 319 -23.27 36.62 -0.60
C THR A 319 -21.99 36.09 -1.25
N THR A 320 -21.97 34.83 -1.69
CA THR A 320 -20.82 34.21 -2.35
C THR A 320 -20.36 35.03 -3.55
N LYS A 321 -19.05 35.30 -3.62
CA LYS A 321 -18.46 36.12 -4.66
C LYS A 321 -18.29 35.32 -5.96
N PRO A 322 -18.99 35.68 -7.05
CA PRO A 322 -18.69 35.15 -8.38
C PRO A 322 -17.48 35.89 -8.97
N GLU A 323 -16.60 35.15 -9.63
CA GLU A 323 -15.42 35.68 -10.31
C GLU A 323 -15.17 34.99 -11.64
N GLY A 324 -15.83 35.47 -12.70
CA GLY A 324 -15.78 34.85 -14.03
C GLY A 324 -16.53 33.52 -14.03
N GLU A 325 -15.91 32.46 -14.53
CA GLU A 325 -16.46 31.08 -14.48
C GLU A 325 -16.38 30.43 -13.09
N TYR A 326 -15.73 31.09 -12.14
CA TYR A 326 -15.45 30.53 -10.82
C TYR A 326 -16.28 31.19 -9.72
N LYS A 327 -16.64 30.41 -8.70
CA LYS A 327 -17.11 30.91 -7.40
C LYS A 327 -16.09 30.63 -6.31
N LYS A 328 -15.87 31.59 -5.42
CA LYS A 328 -14.99 31.41 -4.26
C LYS A 328 -15.77 30.84 -3.09
N ILE A 329 -15.31 29.72 -2.51
CA ILE A 329 -15.91 29.14 -1.31
C ILE A 329 -15.83 30.16 -0.16
N ASN A 330 -16.95 30.34 0.55
CA ASN A 330 -17.06 31.31 1.63
C ASN A 330 -16.17 30.90 2.82
N THR A 331 -15.40 31.85 3.35
CA THR A 331 -14.51 31.64 4.51
C THR A 331 -14.97 32.47 5.71
N LEU A 332 -14.42 32.23 6.90
CA LEU A 332 -14.64 33.11 8.05
C LEU A 332 -14.25 34.57 7.74
N GLY A 333 -13.23 34.77 6.90
CA GLY A 333 -12.83 36.10 6.43
C GLY A 333 -13.87 36.75 5.51
N HIS A 334 -14.60 35.98 4.71
CA HIS A 334 -15.72 36.47 3.89
C HIS A 334 -16.82 37.10 4.75
N TYR A 335 -17.20 36.43 5.83
CA TYR A 335 -18.18 36.91 6.80
C TYR A 335 -17.60 37.90 7.82
N LYS A 336 -16.30 38.23 7.71
CA LYS A 336 -15.58 39.12 8.64
C LYS A 336 -15.71 38.70 10.11
N VAL A 337 -15.69 37.41 10.38
CA VAL A 337 -15.79 36.88 11.74
C VAL A 337 -14.65 37.45 12.60
N PRO A 338 -14.95 38.13 13.72
CA PRO A 338 -13.95 38.69 14.62
C PRO A 338 -13.32 37.61 15.50
N ASP A 339 -12.19 37.93 16.11
CA ASP A 339 -11.63 37.14 17.20
C ASP A 339 -12.56 37.17 18.42
N GLY A 340 -12.71 36.04 19.11
CA GLY A 340 -13.67 35.84 20.19
C GLY A 340 -15.13 35.67 19.74
N ALA A 341 -15.39 35.42 18.46
CA ALA A 341 -16.76 35.22 17.96
C ALA A 341 -17.44 34.01 18.61
N VAL A 342 -18.72 34.15 18.92
CA VAL A 342 -19.52 33.06 19.48
C VAL A 342 -20.07 32.17 18.36
N MET A 343 -19.73 30.89 18.37
CA MET A 343 -20.11 29.91 17.37
C MET A 343 -21.03 28.83 17.96
N ALA A 344 -21.92 28.30 17.14
CA ALA A 344 -22.82 27.21 17.51
C ALA A 344 -23.05 26.27 16.32
N LEU A 345 -23.03 24.96 16.57
CA LEU A 345 -23.44 23.97 15.59
C LEU A 345 -24.96 23.81 15.66
N VAL A 346 -25.63 23.92 14.52
CA VAL A 346 -27.08 23.72 14.41
C VAL A 346 -27.36 22.61 13.39
N PRO A 347 -28.31 21.70 13.66
CA PRO A 347 -28.72 20.70 12.68
C PRO A 347 -29.19 21.38 11.40
N LYS A 348 -28.71 20.91 10.24
CA LYS A 348 -29.20 21.37 8.94
C LYS A 348 -30.67 20.98 8.81
N GLN A 349 -31.58 21.96 8.92
CA GLN A 349 -32.98 21.74 8.61
C GLN A 349 -33.06 21.40 7.11
N LYS A 350 -33.49 20.18 6.76
CA LYS A 350 -33.76 19.84 5.36
C LYS A 350 -34.90 20.75 4.88
N GLU A 351 -34.65 21.57 3.87
CA GLU A 351 -35.67 22.38 3.20
C GLU A 351 -36.69 21.43 2.51
N TYR A 352 -37.69 20.98 3.26
CA TYR A 352 -38.93 20.45 2.73
C TYR A 352 -40.05 21.46 2.94
N MET A 353 -39.90 22.70 2.47
CA MET A 353 -41.04 23.57 2.16
C MET A 353 -40.58 24.84 1.46
N THR A 354 -40.65 24.84 0.14
CA THR A 354 -40.95 26.06 -0.59
C THR A 354 -42.31 25.84 -1.24
N LEU A 355 -43.24 26.78 -0.99
CA LEU A 355 -44.59 26.95 -1.56
C LEU A 355 -45.75 26.47 -0.66
N THR A 356 -46.21 27.36 0.23
CA THR A 356 -47.58 27.93 0.17
C THR A 356 -47.77 29.07 1.19
N SER A 357 -47.93 30.28 0.65
CA SER A 357 -48.89 31.32 1.01
C SER A 357 -49.09 31.79 2.47
N SER A 358 -48.70 33.06 2.71
CA SER A 358 -49.48 34.15 3.32
C SER A 358 -50.13 34.04 4.72
N SER A 359 -49.80 35.04 5.54
CA SER A 359 -50.69 35.78 6.47
C SER A 359 -51.23 35.08 7.74
N SER A 360 -50.78 35.59 8.90
CA SER A 360 -51.52 35.86 10.15
C SER A 360 -52.62 34.88 10.61
N MET A 361 -52.45 34.27 11.80
CA MET A 361 -53.25 34.53 13.02
C MET A 361 -52.97 33.49 14.13
N ARG A 362 -53.36 33.87 15.35
CA ARG A 362 -53.11 33.32 16.70
C ARG A 362 -53.87 32.01 17.03
N PHE A 363 -53.66 31.57 18.29
CA PHE A 363 -54.22 30.46 19.09
C PHE A 363 -53.41 29.16 18.99
N GLY A 364 -52.93 28.48 20.04
CA GLY A 364 -53.26 28.47 21.46
C GLY A 364 -53.88 27.11 21.82
N HIS A 365 -53.08 26.16 22.37
CA HIS A 365 -53.44 25.23 23.47
C HIS A 365 -52.45 24.05 23.65
N GLN A 366 -51.96 23.98 24.89
CA GLN A 366 -51.56 22.89 25.79
C GLN A 366 -51.85 21.40 25.44
N TYR A 367 -50.82 20.56 25.67
CA TYR A 367 -50.74 19.22 26.29
C TYR A 367 -51.82 18.15 26.01
N GLU A 368 -51.44 16.97 25.48
CA GLU A 368 -51.16 15.69 26.20
C GLU A 368 -51.28 14.45 25.27
N ASN A 369 -50.34 13.49 25.42
CA ASN A 369 -50.48 12.01 25.25
C ASN A 369 -51.03 11.41 23.93
N SER A 370 -50.65 10.25 23.41
CA SER A 370 -49.72 9.16 23.72
C SER A 370 -49.71 8.22 22.49
N THR A 371 -48.65 7.42 22.34
CA THR A 371 -48.60 6.09 21.69
C THR A 371 -49.53 5.81 20.50
N TYR A 372 -49.01 5.82 19.25
CA TYR A 372 -49.45 4.91 18.18
C TYR A 372 -48.58 4.98 16.91
N TYR A 373 -47.25 4.82 17.00
CA TYR A 373 -46.44 4.46 15.82
C TYR A 373 -45.24 3.59 16.24
N SER A 374 -45.53 2.34 16.57
CA SER A 374 -44.55 1.25 16.50
C SER A 374 -44.66 0.66 15.10
N GLY A 375 -43.65 0.85 14.26
CA GLY A 375 -43.62 0.29 12.91
C GLY A 375 -42.89 1.17 11.89
N MET A 376 -41.60 1.46 12.11
CA MET A 376 -40.61 1.83 11.08
C MET A 376 -39.24 1.98 11.76
N MET A 377 -38.57 0.86 12.01
CA MET A 377 -37.13 0.86 12.29
C MET A 377 -36.38 0.95 10.97
N HIS A 378 -36.34 2.16 10.39
CA HIS A 378 -35.27 2.49 9.44
C HIS A 378 -34.12 3.09 10.25
N GLY A 379 -32.95 2.48 10.05
CA GLY A 379 -31.73 2.70 10.83
C GLY A 379 -31.39 4.17 11.02
N SER A 380 -30.78 4.43 12.18
CA SER A 380 -30.05 5.65 12.49
C SER A 380 -29.30 6.14 11.24
N PRO A 381 -29.45 7.41 10.83
CA PRO A 381 -28.63 7.95 9.76
C PRO A 381 -27.18 7.78 10.15
N SER A 382 -26.42 7.05 9.33
CA SER A 382 -24.99 6.90 9.51
C SER A 382 -24.36 8.29 9.64
N LEU A 383 -23.58 8.48 10.71
CA LEU A 383 -22.75 9.66 10.96
C LEU A 383 -21.62 9.83 9.92
N ASN A 384 -21.62 9.01 8.85
CA ASN A 384 -20.61 8.96 7.80
C ASN A 384 -20.88 9.88 6.61
N ARG A 385 -21.92 10.71 6.65
CA ARG A 385 -22.07 11.81 5.67
C ARG A 385 -21.45 13.11 6.20
N THR A 386 -20.27 13.01 6.80
CA THR A 386 -19.34 14.15 6.83
C THR A 386 -18.83 14.27 5.40
N VAL A 387 -19.35 15.25 4.66
CA VAL A 387 -19.01 15.48 3.25
C VAL A 387 -17.50 15.69 3.17
N SER A 388 -16.75 14.69 2.69
CA SER A 388 -15.32 14.83 2.40
C SER A 388 -15.13 16.04 1.47
N PRO A 389 -13.98 16.74 1.48
CA PRO A 389 -13.72 17.84 0.53
C PRO A 389 -13.98 17.44 -0.93
N THR A 390 -13.76 16.15 -1.26
CA THR A 390 -14.06 15.53 -2.55
C THR A 390 -15.57 15.44 -2.87
N ALA A 391 -16.43 15.29 -1.86
CA ALA A 391 -17.87 15.29 -2.06
C ALA A 391 -18.42 16.72 -2.21
N ILE A 392 -17.74 17.72 -1.61
CA ILE A 392 -17.99 19.15 -1.88
C ILE A 392 -17.67 19.45 -3.35
N SER A 393 -16.52 19.02 -3.88
CA SER A 393 -16.19 19.22 -5.29
C SER A 393 -17.16 18.51 -6.25
N ILE A 394 -17.62 17.28 -5.91
CA ILE A 394 -18.53 16.49 -6.77
C ILE A 394 -19.97 17.02 -6.75
N GLU A 395 -20.50 17.48 -5.60
CA GLU A 395 -21.82 18.14 -5.57
C GLU A 395 -21.80 19.52 -6.26
N MET A 396 -20.64 20.21 -6.23
CA MET A 396 -20.47 21.55 -6.79
C MET A 396 -20.17 21.56 -8.31
N GLU A 397 -19.49 20.55 -8.87
CA GLU A 397 -19.22 20.43 -10.32
C GLU A 397 -20.48 20.09 -11.16
N ASN A 398 -21.48 19.44 -10.58
CA ASN A 398 -22.73 19.07 -11.26
C ASN A 398 -23.60 20.28 -11.72
N LYS A 399 -23.19 21.52 -11.42
CA LYS A 399 -23.88 22.76 -11.82
C LYS A 399 -23.17 23.55 -12.93
N GLY A 400 -22.12 23.01 -13.57
CA GLY A 400 -21.38 23.70 -14.65
C GLY A 400 -20.62 24.96 -14.20
N THR A 401 -20.57 25.22 -12.89
CA THR A 401 -19.84 26.34 -12.28
C THR A 401 -18.60 25.79 -11.60
N LYS A 402 -17.43 26.38 -11.85
CA LYS A 402 -16.17 25.94 -11.21
C LYS A 402 -16.02 26.62 -9.85
N TYR A 403 -15.33 25.98 -8.90
CA TYR A 403 -15.11 26.53 -7.57
C TYR A 403 -13.62 26.59 -7.23
N TYR A 404 -13.25 27.53 -6.38
CA TYR A 404 -11.92 27.60 -5.79
C TYR A 404 -11.99 28.09 -4.33
N HIS A 405 -11.00 27.75 -3.51
CA HIS A 405 -10.96 28.17 -2.10
C HIS A 405 -9.90 29.26 -1.88
N VAL A 406 -8.63 28.86 -1.85
CA VAL A 406 -7.50 29.76 -1.56
C VAL A 406 -6.70 30.04 -2.82
N VAL A 407 -6.48 29.01 -3.65
CA VAL A 407 -5.74 29.11 -4.90
C VAL A 407 -6.72 29.10 -6.07
N LYS A 408 -6.75 30.20 -6.85
CA LYS A 408 -7.51 30.25 -8.09
C LYS A 408 -6.72 29.57 -9.20
N PRO A 409 -7.26 28.56 -9.90
CA PRO A 409 -6.60 27.98 -11.07
C PRO A 409 -6.41 29.07 -12.14
N GLN A 410 -5.19 29.28 -12.63
CA GLN A 410 -4.95 30.21 -13.74
C GLN A 410 -5.36 29.55 -15.07
N GLU A 411 -6.11 30.28 -15.92
CA GLU A 411 -6.64 29.79 -17.22
C GLU A 411 -5.54 29.34 -18.22
N ASN A 412 -4.26 29.67 -17.98
CA ASN A 412 -3.15 29.38 -18.90
C ASN A 412 -2.22 28.21 -18.49
N GLU A 413 -2.53 27.44 -17.44
CA GLU A 413 -1.66 26.32 -17.02
C GLU A 413 -2.04 24.94 -17.61
N VAL A 414 -3.07 24.85 -18.46
CA VAL A 414 -3.55 23.57 -19.04
C VAL A 414 -2.62 23.01 -20.14
N GLN A 415 -1.53 23.70 -20.49
CA GLN A 415 -0.55 23.22 -21.46
C GLN A 415 0.88 23.27 -20.93
N LYS A 416 1.21 22.53 -19.87
CA LYS A 416 2.60 22.10 -19.60
C LYS A 416 2.74 21.05 -18.48
N ASP A 417 1.89 20.02 -18.45
CA ASP A 417 2.08 18.89 -17.53
C ASP A 417 3.38 18.09 -17.79
N GLY A 418 4.06 18.32 -18.92
CA GLY A 418 5.36 17.71 -19.23
C GLY A 418 6.60 18.43 -18.65
N GLU A 419 6.48 19.67 -18.16
CA GLU A 419 7.63 20.49 -17.71
C GLU A 419 7.63 20.82 -16.21
N ARG A 420 6.59 20.41 -15.47
CA ARG A 420 6.45 20.72 -14.03
C ARG A 420 7.51 20.05 -13.13
N GLY A 421 8.22 19.02 -13.61
CA GLY A 421 9.21 18.27 -12.83
C GLY A 421 10.63 18.85 -12.76
N SER A 422 10.95 19.97 -13.42
CA SER A 422 12.36 20.38 -13.60
C SER A 422 12.75 21.77 -13.05
N LYS A 423 11.81 22.55 -12.51
CA LYS A 423 12.17 23.82 -11.85
C LYS A 423 12.47 23.55 -10.39
N MET A 424 13.74 23.73 -9.99
CA MET A 424 14.16 23.69 -8.59
C MET A 424 13.10 24.35 -7.70
N VAL A 425 12.65 23.61 -6.68
CA VAL A 425 11.81 24.10 -5.61
C VAL A 425 12.41 25.42 -5.13
N SER A 426 11.62 26.51 -5.16
CA SER A 426 12.13 27.78 -4.66
C SER A 426 12.64 27.59 -3.21
N GLU A 427 13.76 28.21 -2.86
CA GLU A 427 14.42 28.07 -1.55
C GLU A 427 13.43 28.28 -0.38
N ILE A 428 12.42 29.12 -0.58
CA ILE A 428 11.34 29.45 0.36
C ILE A 428 10.40 28.25 0.60
N TYR A 429 10.11 27.45 -0.42
CA TYR A 429 9.25 26.27 -0.29
C TYR A 429 9.99 25.10 0.37
N LEU A 430 11.27 24.93 0.03
CA LEU A 430 12.11 23.90 0.64
C LEU A 430 12.29 24.15 2.15
N THR A 431 12.41 25.41 2.56
CA THR A 431 12.46 25.76 3.99
C THR A 431 11.16 25.42 4.73
N ARG A 432 9.98 25.57 4.11
CA ARG A 432 8.69 25.15 4.71
C ARG A 432 8.58 23.63 4.86
N LEU A 433 9.04 22.87 3.86
CA LEU A 433 9.11 21.40 3.94
C LEU A 433 10.05 20.95 5.06
N LEU A 434 11.24 21.55 5.14
CA LEU A 434 12.22 21.27 6.20
C LEU A 434 11.68 21.64 7.59
N ALA A 435 10.98 22.77 7.72
CA ALA A 435 10.34 23.17 8.98
C ALA A 435 9.29 22.15 9.43
N THR A 436 8.43 21.73 8.50
CA THR A 436 7.39 20.73 8.77
C THR A 436 8.02 19.38 9.13
N LYS A 437 9.04 18.93 8.41
CA LYS A 437 9.78 17.70 8.72
C LYS A 437 10.47 17.76 10.07
N GLY A 438 11.19 18.84 10.36
CA GLY A 438 11.87 19.02 11.64
C GLY A 438 10.90 18.97 12.82
N THR A 439 9.71 19.54 12.66
CA THR A 439 8.64 19.52 13.67
C THR A 439 8.06 18.11 13.88
N LEU A 440 8.03 17.26 12.85
CA LEU A 440 7.43 15.93 12.93
C LEU A 440 8.46 14.81 13.18
N GLN A 441 9.75 15.14 13.21
CA GLN A 441 10.84 14.16 13.20
C GLN A 441 10.79 13.15 14.35
N GLN A 442 10.55 13.60 15.59
CA GLN A 442 10.54 12.73 16.75
C GLN A 442 9.42 11.67 16.65
N PHE A 443 8.23 12.06 16.19
CA PHE A 443 7.11 11.12 16.03
C PHE A 443 7.38 10.06 14.95
N VAL A 444 8.12 10.43 13.89
CA VAL A 444 8.59 9.48 12.87
C VAL A 444 9.63 8.51 13.47
N ASP A 445 10.60 9.04 14.22
CA ASP A 445 11.63 8.25 14.89
C ASP A 445 11.03 7.26 15.89
N ASP A 446 10.11 7.72 16.74
CA ASP A 446 9.43 6.90 17.76
C ASP A 446 8.67 5.73 17.13
N LEU A 447 7.96 5.99 16.01
CA LEU A 447 7.25 4.95 15.28
C LEU A 447 8.22 3.93 14.64
N PHE A 448 9.26 4.41 13.96
CA PHE A 448 10.20 3.53 13.27
C PHE A 448 11.01 2.70 14.28
N GLU A 449 11.42 3.28 15.40
CA GLU A 449 12.11 2.59 16.47
C GLU A 449 11.22 1.52 17.12
N THR A 450 9.94 1.82 17.34
CA THR A 450 8.99 0.84 17.88
C THR A 450 8.77 -0.33 16.92
N ILE A 451 8.64 -0.08 15.62
CA ILE A 451 8.45 -1.12 14.59
C ILE A 451 9.71 -1.99 14.43
N PHE A 452 10.90 -1.39 14.45
CA PHE A 452 12.18 -2.09 14.27
C PHE A 452 12.88 -2.42 15.60
N SER A 453 12.10 -2.72 16.64
CA SER A 453 12.61 -3.19 17.94
C SER A 453 12.22 -4.64 18.20
N THR A 454 13.13 -5.39 18.81
CA THR A 454 12.87 -6.75 19.32
C THR A 454 12.35 -6.76 20.75
N ALA A 455 12.44 -5.63 21.46
CA ALA A 455 11.89 -5.42 22.78
C ALA A 455 11.53 -3.93 22.97
N HIS A 456 10.25 -3.60 23.09
CA HIS A 456 9.80 -2.22 23.31
C HIS A 456 8.96 -2.13 24.58
N ARG A 457 9.35 -1.25 25.53
CA ARG A 457 8.68 -1.05 26.82
C ARG A 457 8.42 -2.35 27.62
N GLY A 458 9.29 -3.36 27.48
CA GLY A 458 9.17 -4.66 28.15
C GLY A 458 8.34 -5.71 27.40
N SER A 459 7.71 -5.36 26.28
CA SER A 459 7.00 -6.31 25.40
C SER A 459 7.98 -7.01 24.47
N ALA A 460 7.84 -8.33 24.35
CA ALA A 460 8.65 -9.16 23.46
C ALA A 460 8.19 -9.06 22.00
N LEU A 461 9.11 -9.34 21.06
CA LEU A 461 8.81 -9.48 19.65
C LEU A 461 7.66 -10.48 19.42
N PRO A 462 6.68 -10.18 18.53
CA PRO A 462 5.66 -11.13 18.13
C PRO A 462 6.25 -12.42 17.56
N LEU A 463 5.80 -13.57 18.10
CA LEU A 463 6.27 -14.90 17.69
C LEU A 463 6.11 -15.14 16.18
N ALA A 464 5.04 -14.62 15.59
CA ALA A 464 4.77 -14.70 14.15
C ALA A 464 5.91 -14.14 13.29
N ILE A 465 6.57 -13.06 13.73
CA ILE A 465 7.67 -12.44 12.98
C ILE A 465 8.88 -13.37 12.99
N LYS A 466 9.27 -13.84 14.18
CA LYS A 466 10.39 -14.77 14.33
C LYS A 466 10.15 -16.05 13.54
N TYR A 467 8.98 -16.67 13.68
CA TYR A 467 8.64 -17.92 13.01
C TYR A 467 8.69 -17.80 11.48
N MET A 468 8.11 -16.73 10.92
CA MET A 468 8.14 -16.51 9.47
C MET A 468 9.53 -16.12 8.95
N PHE A 469 10.32 -15.37 9.72
CA PHE A 469 11.69 -15.01 9.32
C PHE A 469 12.64 -16.21 9.38
N ASP A 470 12.48 -17.10 10.35
CA ASP A 470 13.20 -18.38 10.39
C ASP A 470 12.82 -19.25 9.18
N PHE A 471 11.53 -19.34 8.85
CA PHE A 471 11.09 -20.03 7.63
C PHE A 471 11.76 -19.48 6.36
N LEU A 472 11.87 -18.15 6.21
CA LEU A 472 12.55 -17.54 5.06
C LEU A 472 14.07 -17.82 5.06
N ASP A 473 14.70 -17.85 6.24
CA ASP A 473 16.11 -18.21 6.39
C ASP A 473 16.36 -19.68 6.01
N ASP A 474 15.49 -20.60 6.45
CA ASP A 474 15.55 -22.03 6.13
C ASP A 474 15.33 -22.29 4.64
N GLN A 475 14.36 -21.60 4.02
CA GLN A 475 14.12 -21.69 2.57
C GLN A 475 15.33 -21.18 1.76
N ALA A 476 15.93 -20.07 2.20
CA ALA A 476 17.15 -19.57 1.55
C ALA A 476 18.30 -20.59 1.64
N LEU A 477 18.49 -21.22 2.81
CA LEU A 477 19.50 -22.24 3.02
C LEU A 477 19.24 -23.49 2.16
N LEU A 478 18.00 -23.96 2.11
CA LEU A 478 17.58 -25.14 1.34
C LEU A 478 17.86 -24.98 -0.16
N HIS A 479 17.67 -23.77 -0.69
CA HIS A 479 17.97 -23.45 -2.09
C HIS A 479 19.41 -22.94 -2.33
N GLY A 480 20.30 -23.03 -1.34
CA GLY A 480 21.71 -22.67 -1.47
C GLY A 480 21.97 -21.16 -1.64
N ILE A 481 21.04 -20.30 -1.22
CA ILE A 481 21.18 -18.84 -1.30
C ILE A 481 22.04 -18.36 -0.13
N THR A 482 23.28 -17.98 -0.45
CA THR A 482 24.26 -17.46 0.51
C THR A 482 24.30 -15.92 0.56
N ASP A 483 23.62 -15.25 -0.37
CA ASP A 483 23.57 -13.79 -0.46
C ASP A 483 22.63 -13.18 0.61
N ILE A 484 23.24 -12.49 1.58
CA ILE A 484 22.52 -11.84 2.70
C ILE A 484 21.54 -10.78 2.18
N GLU A 485 21.85 -10.09 1.09
CA GLU A 485 20.95 -9.06 0.53
C GLU A 485 19.63 -9.67 0.03
N THR A 486 19.67 -10.89 -0.51
CA THR A 486 18.48 -11.58 -1.00
C THR A 486 17.53 -11.89 0.15
N VAL A 487 18.04 -12.46 1.24
CA VAL A 487 17.26 -12.79 2.43
C VAL A 487 16.73 -11.52 3.12
N HIS A 488 17.54 -10.47 3.22
CA HIS A 488 17.10 -9.15 3.70
C HIS A 488 15.93 -8.63 2.86
N THR A 489 16.01 -8.76 1.54
CA THR A 489 14.96 -8.33 0.60
C THR A 489 13.69 -9.12 0.81
N TRP A 490 13.77 -10.44 1.00
CA TRP A 490 12.60 -11.29 1.29
C TRP A 490 11.90 -10.89 2.58
N LYS A 491 12.66 -10.68 3.67
CA LYS A 491 12.12 -10.22 4.97
C LYS A 491 11.46 -8.84 4.86
N SER A 492 12.07 -7.93 4.09
CA SER A 492 11.53 -6.59 3.86
C SER A 492 10.25 -6.62 3.02
N ASN A 493 10.24 -7.42 1.96
CA ASN A 493 9.10 -7.60 1.08
C ASN A 493 7.95 -8.39 1.72
N SER A 494 8.20 -9.22 2.73
CA SER A 494 7.17 -10.02 3.40
C SER A 494 6.41 -9.26 4.47
N LEU A 495 7.09 -8.41 5.26
CA LEU A 495 6.50 -7.76 6.43
C LEU A 495 6.53 -6.22 6.34
N PRO A 496 7.67 -5.50 6.46
CA PRO A 496 7.68 -4.03 6.45
C PRO A 496 6.97 -3.41 5.24
N LEU A 497 7.28 -3.87 4.03
CA LEU A 497 6.78 -3.27 2.80
C LEU A 497 5.33 -3.66 2.45
N ARG A 498 4.74 -4.60 3.21
CA ARG A 498 3.37 -5.10 2.98
C ARG A 498 2.44 -4.70 4.09
N PHE A 499 2.82 -5.02 5.32
CA PHE A 499 2.02 -4.77 6.50
C PHE A 499 2.23 -3.34 7.00
N TRP A 500 3.47 -2.99 7.39
CA TRP A 500 3.74 -1.72 8.07
C TRP A 500 3.54 -0.50 7.17
N VAL A 501 3.99 -0.54 5.91
CA VAL A 501 3.70 0.52 4.93
C VAL A 501 2.20 0.76 4.81
N ASN A 502 1.39 -0.32 4.82
CA ASN A 502 -0.06 -0.20 4.71
C ASN A 502 -0.66 0.43 5.97
N MET A 503 -0.20 0.06 7.17
CA MET A 503 -0.63 0.66 8.44
C MET A 503 -0.25 2.14 8.55
N ILE A 504 0.96 2.52 8.11
CA ILE A 504 1.43 3.92 8.10
C ILE A 504 0.60 4.76 7.14
N LYS A 505 0.34 4.27 5.92
CA LYS A 505 -0.47 4.99 4.93
C LYS A 505 -1.94 5.08 5.33
N ASN A 506 -2.46 4.04 5.98
CA ASN A 506 -3.88 3.91 6.29
C ASN A 506 -4.11 3.73 7.80
N PRO A 507 -3.81 4.76 8.62
CA PRO A 507 -4.04 4.69 10.07
C PRO A 507 -5.54 4.54 10.39
N ASN A 508 -6.42 4.96 9.47
CA ASN A 508 -7.85 4.69 9.56
C ASN A 508 -8.21 3.20 9.44
N PHE A 509 -7.27 2.29 9.18
CA PHE A 509 -7.51 0.85 9.34
C PHE A 509 -7.46 0.42 10.81
N VAL A 510 -6.74 1.17 11.64
CA VAL A 510 -6.44 0.85 13.03
C VAL A 510 -7.27 1.69 13.99
N PHE A 511 -7.60 2.92 13.58
CA PHE A 511 -8.30 3.89 14.41
C PHE A 511 -9.60 4.37 13.76
N ASP A 512 -10.58 4.70 14.58
CA ASP A 512 -11.78 5.42 14.15
C ASP A 512 -11.47 6.91 13.96
N ILE A 513 -10.89 7.22 12.80
CA ILE A 513 -10.40 8.56 12.46
C ILE A 513 -10.74 8.92 11.02
N HIS A 514 -10.94 10.21 10.78
CA HIS A 514 -11.04 10.75 9.43
C HIS A 514 -9.66 11.19 8.92
N LYS A 515 -9.19 10.53 7.84
CA LYS A 515 -7.95 10.88 7.15
C LYS A 515 -8.25 11.81 5.97
N SER A 516 -7.82 13.07 6.06
CA SER A 516 -7.90 14.03 4.96
C SER A 516 -6.85 13.76 3.85
N ASN A 517 -7.09 14.25 2.63
CA ASN A 517 -6.18 14.08 1.49
C ASN A 517 -4.77 14.64 1.73
N ILE A 518 -4.65 15.77 2.42
CA ILE A 518 -3.34 16.37 2.74
C ILE A 518 -2.57 15.52 3.76
N VAL A 519 -3.26 14.98 4.77
CA VAL A 519 -2.66 14.06 5.74
C VAL A 519 -2.23 12.76 5.04
N ASP A 520 -3.04 12.23 4.12
CA ASP A 520 -2.68 11.07 3.30
C ASP A 520 -1.40 11.30 2.46
N ALA A 521 -1.28 12.49 1.87
CA ALA A 521 -0.07 12.86 1.13
C ALA A 521 1.18 12.92 2.04
N CYS A 522 1.04 13.46 3.27
CA CYS A 522 2.13 13.52 4.24
C CYS A 522 2.51 12.11 4.74
N LEU A 523 1.53 11.27 5.07
CA LEU A 523 1.77 9.86 5.46
C LEU A 523 2.41 9.06 4.33
N SER A 524 2.09 9.36 3.07
CA SER A 524 2.73 8.73 1.91
C SER A 524 4.22 9.08 1.81
N VAL A 525 4.62 10.29 2.18
CA VAL A 525 6.04 10.67 2.27
C VAL A 525 6.73 9.86 3.38
N VAL A 526 6.14 9.79 4.57
CA VAL A 526 6.70 9.00 5.69
C VAL A 526 6.78 7.51 5.33
N ALA A 527 5.75 6.95 4.70
CA ALA A 527 5.75 5.58 4.23
C ALA A 527 6.84 5.34 3.18
N GLN A 528 7.09 6.29 2.27
CA GLN A 528 8.20 6.18 1.32
C GLN A 528 9.56 6.18 2.02
N THR A 529 9.76 7.03 3.02
CA THR A 529 10.96 7.03 3.86
C THR A 529 11.16 5.68 4.57
N PHE A 530 10.08 5.09 5.09
CA PHE A 530 10.09 3.75 5.70
C PHE A 530 10.45 2.65 4.69
N MET A 531 9.96 2.76 3.44
CA MET A 531 10.33 1.84 2.37
C MET A 531 11.82 1.96 2.01
N ASP A 532 12.32 3.18 1.90
CA ASP A 532 13.72 3.45 1.56
C ASP A 532 14.69 2.96 2.65
N SER A 533 14.28 2.96 3.93
CA SER A 533 15.08 2.39 5.02
C SER A 533 15.17 0.87 4.98
N CYS A 534 14.23 0.18 4.33
CA CYS A 534 14.26 -1.26 4.17
C CYS A 534 15.05 -1.72 2.93
N SER A 535 15.57 -0.79 2.12
CA SER A 535 16.33 -1.14 0.91
C SER A 535 17.82 -1.30 1.18
N MET A 536 18.45 -2.32 0.59
CA MET A 536 19.91 -2.47 0.56
C MET A 536 20.59 -1.60 -0.51
N SER A 537 19.83 -1.05 -1.47
CA SER A 537 20.41 -0.25 -2.56
C SER A 537 20.99 1.07 -2.05
N GLU A 538 22.12 1.50 -2.62
CA GLU A 538 22.67 2.84 -2.36
C GLU A 538 21.62 3.93 -2.58
N HIS A 539 21.53 4.86 -1.63
CA HIS A 539 20.65 5.99 -1.72
C HIS A 539 21.25 7.04 -2.66
N LYS A 540 21.17 6.79 -3.98
CA LYS A 540 21.62 7.75 -4.99
C LYS A 540 20.61 8.88 -5.12
N LEU A 541 21.06 10.06 -4.75
CA LEU A 541 20.35 11.32 -5.00
C LEU A 541 20.79 11.87 -6.37
N GLY A 542 19.98 12.71 -6.96
CA GLY A 542 20.27 13.44 -8.20
C GLY A 542 19.39 14.68 -8.30
N LYS A 543 19.60 15.50 -9.32
CA LYS A 543 18.76 16.69 -9.55
C LYS A 543 17.27 16.36 -9.75
N ASP A 544 16.99 15.17 -10.29
CA ASP A 544 15.64 14.68 -10.55
C ASP A 544 15.10 13.82 -9.40
N SER A 545 15.79 13.77 -8.25
CA SER A 545 15.26 13.05 -7.08
C SER A 545 14.05 13.78 -6.51
N PRO A 546 12.95 13.08 -6.18
CA PRO A 546 11.79 13.69 -5.54
C PRO A 546 12.17 14.42 -4.26
N SER A 547 11.50 15.53 -3.96
CA SER A 547 11.78 16.32 -2.75
C SER A 547 11.61 15.51 -1.46
N SER A 548 10.67 14.56 -1.41
CA SER A 548 10.51 13.61 -0.30
C SER A 548 11.77 12.79 -0.01
N LYS A 549 12.47 12.39 -1.08
CA LYS A 549 13.72 11.63 -1.00
C LYS A 549 14.88 12.48 -0.49
N LEU A 550 14.93 13.76 -0.90
CA LEU A 550 15.91 14.72 -0.39
C LEU A 550 15.67 15.03 1.10
N LEU A 551 14.40 15.19 1.49
CA LEU A 551 14.00 15.63 2.83
C LEU A 551 14.49 14.73 3.96
N TYR A 552 14.51 13.41 3.74
CA TYR A 552 14.95 12.41 4.73
C TYR A 552 16.30 11.76 4.39
N ALA A 553 17.03 12.25 3.38
CA ALA A 553 18.25 11.62 2.90
C ALA A 553 19.32 11.37 3.98
N LYS A 554 19.43 12.27 4.96
CA LYS A 554 20.37 12.16 6.08
C LYS A 554 19.96 11.14 7.14
N ASP A 555 18.66 10.88 7.27
CA ASP A 555 18.09 9.98 8.28
C ASP A 555 18.05 8.53 7.78
N ILE A 556 17.92 8.30 6.47
CA ILE A 556 17.86 6.95 5.89
C ILE A 556 19.04 6.06 6.32
N PRO A 557 20.32 6.50 6.33
CA PRO A 557 21.41 5.67 6.82
C PRO A 557 21.28 5.24 8.28
N LYS A 558 20.67 6.07 9.14
CA LYS A 558 20.36 5.72 10.55
C LYS A 558 19.30 4.63 10.58
N TYR A 559 18.20 4.79 9.84
CA TYR A 559 17.12 3.81 9.80
C TYR A 559 17.54 2.47 9.18
N LYS A 560 18.38 2.48 8.13
CA LYS A 560 18.94 1.25 7.55
C LYS A 560 19.69 0.43 8.60
N LYS A 561 20.49 1.07 9.46
CA LYS A 561 21.17 0.39 10.57
C LYS A 561 20.20 -0.20 11.59
N TRP A 562 19.06 0.44 11.83
CA TRP A 562 18.00 -0.12 12.68
C TRP A 562 17.40 -1.38 12.06
N VAL A 563 17.09 -1.36 10.76
CA VAL A 563 16.57 -2.52 10.02
C VAL A 563 17.58 -3.68 10.00
N GLU A 564 18.84 -3.40 9.71
CA GLU A 564 19.92 -4.40 9.71
C GLU A 564 20.05 -5.06 11.09
N ARG A 565 20.09 -4.25 12.16
CA ARG A 565 20.13 -4.75 13.53
C ARG A 565 18.88 -5.57 13.87
N TYR A 566 17.69 -5.08 13.51
CA TYR A 566 16.43 -5.76 13.77
C TYR A 566 16.42 -7.18 13.18
N TYR A 567 16.83 -7.34 11.92
CA TYR A 567 16.91 -8.67 11.30
C TYR A 567 18.01 -9.55 11.90
N GLN A 568 19.14 -8.96 12.30
CA GLN A 568 20.21 -9.69 12.97
C GLN A 568 19.76 -10.20 14.34
N ASP A 569 19.15 -9.35 15.15
CA ASP A 569 18.70 -9.67 16.49
C ASP A 569 17.62 -10.76 16.45
N ILE A 570 16.65 -10.68 15.52
CA ILE A 570 15.65 -11.73 15.30
C ILE A 570 16.30 -13.07 14.95
N LYS A 571 17.31 -13.06 14.07
CA LYS A 571 18.02 -14.28 13.68
C LYS A 571 18.75 -14.93 14.87
N LEU A 572 19.24 -14.13 15.81
CA LEU A 572 19.92 -14.60 17.03
C LEU A 572 18.96 -15.11 18.11
N MET A 573 17.66 -14.79 18.02
CA MET A 573 16.68 -15.30 18.97
C MET A 573 16.53 -16.82 18.86
N PRO A 574 16.19 -17.52 19.97
CA PRO A 574 15.89 -18.94 19.95
C PRO A 574 14.81 -19.28 18.91
N ALA A 575 14.99 -20.39 18.19
CA ALA A 575 14.00 -20.90 17.26
C ALA A 575 12.72 -21.27 18.02
N ILE A 576 11.57 -20.98 17.43
CA ILE A 576 10.26 -21.32 17.97
C ILE A 576 9.91 -22.74 17.52
N SER A 577 9.56 -23.61 18.47
CA SER A 577 9.12 -24.96 18.12
C SER A 577 7.76 -24.94 17.42
N ASP A 578 7.50 -25.89 16.52
CA ASP A 578 6.18 -26.01 15.89
C ASP A 578 5.07 -26.24 16.92
N GLN A 579 5.37 -26.89 18.05
CA GLN A 579 4.42 -27.09 19.14
C GLN A 579 4.02 -25.76 19.79
N ASP A 580 4.99 -24.91 20.13
CA ASP A 580 4.73 -23.61 20.76
C ASP A 580 4.00 -22.67 19.79
N MET A 581 4.40 -22.70 18.51
CA MET A 581 3.74 -21.91 17.48
C MET A 581 2.29 -22.36 17.28
N ASN A 582 2.03 -23.67 17.19
CA ASN A 582 0.67 -24.20 17.08
C ASN A 582 -0.18 -23.87 18.30
N ALA A 583 0.37 -23.94 19.52
CA ALA A 583 -0.35 -23.52 20.73
C ALA A 583 -0.78 -22.05 20.68
N MET A 584 0.08 -21.15 20.18
CA MET A 584 -0.27 -19.75 19.98
C MET A 584 -1.34 -19.57 18.89
N LEU A 585 -1.20 -20.26 17.75
CA LEU A 585 -2.17 -20.21 16.65
C LEU A 585 -3.55 -20.75 17.06
N ALA A 586 -3.59 -21.81 17.88
CA ALA A 586 -4.83 -22.36 18.42
C ALA A 586 -5.54 -21.35 19.35
N GLU A 587 -4.77 -20.61 20.17
CA GLU A 587 -5.32 -19.56 21.02
C GLU A 587 -5.88 -18.39 20.19
N GLU A 588 -5.15 -17.93 19.17
CA GLU A 588 -5.63 -16.90 18.24
C GLU A 588 -6.92 -17.33 17.52
N SER A 589 -6.98 -18.58 17.06
CA SER A 589 -8.21 -19.15 16.48
C SER A 589 -9.37 -19.19 17.47
N ARG A 590 -9.10 -19.47 18.75
CA ARG A 590 -10.12 -19.51 19.80
C ARG A 590 -10.64 -18.11 20.13
N LEU A 591 -9.77 -17.12 20.19
CA LEU A 591 -10.11 -15.73 20.52
C LEU A 591 -11.03 -15.09 19.47
N HIS A 592 -10.86 -15.46 18.20
CA HIS A 592 -11.52 -14.79 17.07
C HIS A 592 -12.51 -15.68 16.30
N ASN A 593 -12.96 -16.80 16.86
CA ASN A 593 -13.82 -17.77 16.18
C ASN A 593 -15.23 -17.28 15.80
N VAL A 594 -15.71 -16.20 16.43
CA VAL A 594 -17.03 -15.58 16.19
C VAL A 594 -16.94 -14.29 15.37
N GLU A 595 -15.74 -13.92 14.92
CA GLU A 595 -15.54 -12.64 14.23
C GLU A 595 -16.10 -12.67 12.81
N PHE A 596 -16.07 -13.83 12.15
CA PHE A 596 -16.49 -13.97 10.75
C PHE A 596 -17.28 -15.26 10.51
N SER A 597 -18.19 -15.21 9.55
CA SER A 597 -18.86 -16.39 9.02
C SER A 597 -17.93 -17.15 8.09
N ALA A 598 -17.26 -18.18 8.62
CA ALA A 598 -16.45 -19.11 7.82
C ALA A 598 -17.29 -19.76 6.71
N SER A 599 -18.55 -20.08 6.99
CA SER A 599 -19.49 -20.65 6.00
C SER A 599 -19.68 -19.72 4.80
N SER A 600 -19.86 -18.41 5.05
CA SER A 600 -20.06 -17.42 3.99
C SER A 600 -18.80 -17.26 3.15
N ALA A 601 -17.63 -17.25 3.78
CA ALA A 601 -16.36 -17.25 3.05
C ALA A 601 -16.19 -18.52 2.18
N VAL A 602 -16.56 -19.69 2.70
CA VAL A 602 -16.50 -20.96 1.94
C VAL A 602 -17.49 -20.98 0.78
N TYR A 603 -18.66 -20.36 0.91
CA TYR A 603 -19.63 -20.21 -0.19
C TYR A 603 -19.09 -19.31 -1.30
N GLU A 604 -18.49 -18.17 -0.95
CA GLU A 604 -17.82 -17.31 -1.93
C GLU A 604 -16.66 -18.05 -2.62
N LEU A 605 -15.91 -18.90 -1.90
CA LEU A 605 -14.90 -19.77 -2.52
C LEU A 605 -15.50 -20.82 -3.46
N TYR A 606 -16.68 -21.36 -3.16
CA TYR A 606 -17.36 -22.29 -4.04
C TYR A 606 -17.69 -21.65 -5.39
N GLN A 607 -18.08 -20.37 -5.42
CA GLN A 607 -18.34 -19.67 -6.69
C GLN A 607 -17.11 -19.65 -7.60
N TYR A 608 -15.90 -19.54 -7.04
CA TYR A 608 -14.67 -19.68 -7.81
C TYR A 608 -14.41 -21.12 -8.25
N ALA A 609 -14.67 -22.11 -7.39
CA ALA A 609 -14.54 -23.51 -7.75
C ALA A 609 -15.49 -23.90 -8.90
N ASP A 610 -16.72 -23.42 -8.88
CA ASP A 610 -17.73 -23.63 -9.91
C ASP A 610 -17.35 -22.93 -11.23
N LYS A 611 -16.91 -21.67 -11.16
CA LYS A 611 -16.44 -20.91 -12.32
C LYS A 611 -15.28 -21.58 -13.07
N TYR A 612 -14.41 -22.30 -12.36
CA TYR A 612 -13.22 -22.96 -12.92
C TYR A 612 -13.28 -24.49 -12.79
N ILE A 613 -14.49 -25.04 -12.74
CA ILE A 613 -14.72 -26.45 -12.40
C ILE A 613 -14.02 -27.41 -13.34
N GLU A 614 -14.02 -27.14 -14.65
CA GLU A 614 -13.41 -28.02 -15.65
C GLU A 614 -11.90 -28.15 -15.41
N GLN A 615 -11.19 -27.03 -15.23
CA GLN A 615 -9.74 -27.06 -15.00
C GLN A 615 -9.40 -27.68 -13.64
N LEU A 616 -10.26 -27.47 -12.64
CA LEU A 616 -10.09 -28.03 -11.31
C LEU A 616 -10.27 -29.54 -11.31
N MET A 617 -11.31 -30.05 -12.00
CA MET A 617 -11.54 -31.49 -12.16
C MET A 617 -10.35 -32.17 -12.85
N THR A 618 -9.84 -31.60 -13.95
CA THR A 618 -8.63 -32.11 -14.60
C THR A 618 -7.44 -32.15 -13.63
N SER A 619 -7.20 -31.06 -12.89
CA SER A 619 -6.10 -30.99 -11.92
C SER A 619 -6.23 -32.04 -10.80
N LEU A 620 -7.45 -32.33 -10.35
CA LEU A 620 -7.73 -33.35 -9.33
C LEU A 620 -7.61 -34.79 -9.86
N GLU A 621 -7.83 -35.01 -11.15
CA GLU A 621 -7.66 -36.32 -11.80
C GLU A 621 -6.20 -36.62 -12.12
N GLU A 622 -5.39 -35.60 -12.40
CA GLU A 622 -3.95 -35.75 -12.66
C GLU A 622 -3.14 -36.03 -11.39
N ASP A 623 -3.53 -35.43 -10.26
CA ASP A 623 -2.82 -35.58 -8.98
C ASP A 623 -3.06 -36.96 -8.32
N GLU A 624 -1.99 -37.61 -7.87
CA GLU A 624 -2.04 -38.95 -7.27
C GLU A 624 -2.78 -38.97 -5.93
N PHE A 625 -2.52 -37.99 -5.06
CA PHE A 625 -3.15 -37.92 -3.75
C PHE A 625 -4.63 -37.56 -3.87
N ALA A 626 -4.99 -36.71 -4.83
CA ALA A 626 -6.37 -36.36 -5.12
C ALA A 626 -7.18 -37.55 -5.61
N ARG A 627 -6.62 -38.36 -6.54
CA ARG A 627 -7.25 -39.62 -6.98
C ARG A 627 -7.42 -40.60 -5.82
N LYS A 628 -6.39 -40.80 -5.00
CA LYS A 628 -6.45 -41.70 -3.83
C LYS A 628 -7.56 -41.30 -2.85
N ASN A 629 -7.79 -40.01 -2.67
CA ASN A 629 -8.85 -39.46 -1.81
C ASN A 629 -10.20 -39.25 -2.52
N LYS A 630 -10.31 -39.62 -3.81
CA LYS A 630 -11.51 -39.46 -4.65
C LYS A 630 -12.04 -38.01 -4.66
N LEU A 631 -11.14 -37.02 -4.68
CA LEU A 631 -11.51 -35.62 -4.54
C LEU A 631 -12.36 -35.10 -5.71
N ALA A 632 -12.05 -35.49 -6.94
CA ALA A 632 -12.83 -35.12 -8.13
C ALA A 632 -14.30 -35.59 -8.02
N SER A 633 -14.52 -36.85 -7.66
CA SER A 633 -15.88 -37.40 -7.46
C SER A 633 -16.64 -36.71 -6.33
N ARG A 634 -15.96 -36.32 -5.24
CA ARG A 634 -16.58 -35.54 -4.16
C ARG A 634 -16.98 -34.15 -4.61
N LEU A 635 -16.13 -33.49 -5.42
CA LEU A 635 -16.43 -32.17 -5.98
C LEU A 635 -17.63 -32.22 -6.94
N ASP A 636 -17.70 -33.25 -7.78
CA ASP A 636 -18.86 -33.47 -8.66
C ASP A 636 -20.15 -33.72 -7.87
N GLN A 637 -20.08 -34.51 -6.79
CA GLN A 637 -21.22 -34.71 -5.89
C GLN A 637 -21.68 -33.40 -5.24
N ILE A 638 -20.74 -32.54 -4.81
CA ILE A 638 -21.07 -31.22 -4.26
C ILE A 638 -21.80 -30.40 -5.32
N ARG A 639 -21.26 -30.34 -6.54
CA ARG A 639 -21.87 -29.61 -7.65
C ARG A 639 -23.32 -30.05 -7.90
N GLN A 640 -23.58 -31.36 -7.90
CA GLN A 640 -24.95 -31.89 -8.05
C GLN A 640 -25.89 -31.41 -6.93
N TYR A 641 -25.44 -31.34 -5.68
CA TYR A 641 -26.24 -30.77 -4.59
C TYR A 641 -26.48 -29.27 -4.76
N MET A 642 -25.49 -28.53 -5.25
CA MET A 642 -25.55 -27.07 -5.42
C MET A 642 -26.40 -26.67 -6.64
N GLU A 643 -26.45 -27.49 -7.70
CA GLU A 643 -27.25 -27.29 -8.91
C GLU A 643 -28.66 -27.88 -8.82
N SER A 644 -28.93 -28.76 -7.86
CA SER A 644 -30.25 -29.38 -7.71
C SER A 644 -31.31 -28.35 -7.36
N ASP A 645 -32.08 -27.92 -8.37
CA ASP A 645 -33.35 -27.24 -8.16
C ASP A 645 -34.24 -28.15 -7.31
N SER A 646 -34.78 -27.59 -6.23
CA SER A 646 -35.82 -28.20 -5.42
C SER A 646 -37.06 -28.41 -6.30
N VAL A 647 -37.10 -29.53 -7.02
CA VAL A 647 -38.33 -30.11 -7.53
C VAL A 647 -39.07 -30.68 -6.33
N VAL A 648 -39.85 -29.85 -5.65
CA VAL A 648 -41.14 -30.23 -5.04
C VAL A 648 -42.08 -29.04 -5.09
#